data_AF-A0A516Q0B7-F1
#
_entry.id   AF-A0A516Q0B7-F1
#
_cell.length_a   1.000
_cell.length_b   1.000
_cell.length_c   1.000
_cell.angle_alpha   90.00
_cell.angle_beta   90.00
_cell.angle_gamma   90.00
#
_symmetry.space_group_name_H-M   'P 1'
#
loop_
_entity.id
_entity.type
_entity.pdbx_description
1 polymer ?
#
loop_
_entity_poly.entity_id
_entity_poly.type
_entity_poly.pdbx_seq_one_letter_code
_entity_poly.pdbx_strand_id
1 'polypeptide(L)'
;MSVQKFVRRTRQQLRGLAIRTLNAGTGDAPPQRLAKAGVKRLRSVRRAASKPAAPLVSIVIPVYNVERYLRACLDSVLTQSYTDLQVVVVDDGSPDSSVDIVREYAQRDRRVQLVRQANAGLGAARNTGARHARGVFLMFVDSDDVLPTHAIANYVRTLQKTGSDFAVAPYERMNDARTWPAAPWIRTAHREPRLRTDLSSAPDICVNAIACSKLFRRSFWEEQGFAFPEGVLYEDQALSTRIYARARQFDILDKITYRWRARDDRSSISQQNTSVADLRARLRAAKDSLAELDLPGLEHVRNTRLAQYLNNDFPQSIKASQHADDEFFQVLADGLKQLTADAEPEVWSLVSAQHRIAIALVVGGHREATTEFVGLGHSNPKNLPGIVADGKVYLDTPARQPLGLEATDPLLALADHQLGLVTSIRRAYWDEDHDFHVEGWAYIDNVDLSRCETEVRIFAVEGGTGTEFDLQVQRQPSAEVTQASKHRFANYEPSCFRATLAFSGASATLGDAAGQAEWQLWASVTSAGIHRTKLLTGVDRGGSAGRLQADFLPDGTQVDVSYSAKSGLTLTAHHPRAVVAEASIQARTLQLSVIGTDDLRPVRLELAGNRSKRQLTADFTREDDVPSARIEVPTPQIDERSDPPIDRENWTLRVVDADGGRHPIAWPAQSVPSPGSNPYLQRTQYGNIGVVDEPHGVRVDDLAVADGVLRVHGVVTGGTADDLTLQLRTSKASARAELREATGSRFVADIELVDDPWGLGALPLPIGDYVLAASLEGVRAEVPVRMTDALIARLPMALESERLRGALRLHTPNLLTVRLQAPLADGEVGARNQQRLQDELRNRLTDTTFEPGAVLLRSYYGEICGCNPRALHEYLHNHPETPGSPYKIYWAIKDYSVHVPDGGIPVLHDSTEWYRLLHDAQYYMDNMHQPLYHKKPAHQTQIQTFHGYPFKQMGLSHWTSQGRDIAHIQSYLDRAADWDYLISPATYGTGPLAHEFGYPHKPLEIGYPRNDIFFSPHKNTITTTTRQRLGIQPHQTAILYAPTFRDALSLDDNTAAMVDHLNLNQLTTELGPNYVILVRGHAFNARLPQRINTHTTTGHHTIIDVTDYPDIAELCLASDAAILDYSSLRFDYALTGKPMIFMVPDLHQYQNETRGSLWRYEPTAPGPLATTTTDIIKNIHNLQQTHHNYTNAYQTFHRDFLDLDDGNATQRLTQTIFGRQSEAPES
;
A
#
# COMPACT_ATOMS: atom_id res chain seq x y z
N MET A 1 -56.37 20.53 8.85
CA MET A 1 -57.30 19.42 9.24
C MET A 1 -57.18 18.32 8.20
N SER A 2 -56.92 17.04 8.43
CA SER A 2 -56.69 16.28 9.66
C SER A 2 -55.85 15.01 9.39
N VAL A 3 -54.52 15.10 9.49
CA VAL A 3 -53.65 13.93 9.75
C VAL A 3 -53.80 13.48 11.21
N GLN A 4 -54.15 14.42 12.11
CA GLN A 4 -54.46 14.15 13.51
C GLN A 4 -55.73 13.30 13.74
N LYS A 5 -56.74 13.29 12.85
CA LYS A 5 -57.93 12.42 13.03
C LYS A 5 -57.66 10.96 12.69
N PHE A 6 -56.71 10.67 11.79
CA PHE A 6 -56.36 9.28 11.44
C PHE A 6 -55.49 8.64 12.53
N VAL A 7 -54.48 9.36 13.01
CA VAL A 7 -53.59 8.88 14.10
C VAL A 7 -54.33 8.70 15.44
N ARG A 8 -55.33 9.55 15.72
CA ARG A 8 -56.15 9.44 16.94
C ARG A 8 -57.11 8.25 16.92
N ARG A 9 -57.63 7.86 15.74
CA ARG A 9 -58.51 6.68 15.57
C ARG A 9 -57.75 5.36 15.72
N THR A 10 -56.51 5.29 15.23
CA THR A 10 -55.66 4.08 15.33
C THR A 10 -55.12 3.87 16.76
N ARG A 11 -54.78 4.95 17.49
CA ARG A 11 -54.36 4.87 18.90
C ARG A 11 -55.50 4.49 19.86
N GLN A 12 -56.74 4.86 19.58
CA GLN A 12 -57.90 4.47 20.40
C GLN A 12 -58.32 3.01 20.17
N GLN A 13 -58.20 2.49 18.94
CA GLN A 13 -58.46 1.07 18.65
C GLN A 13 -57.41 0.12 19.25
N LEU A 14 -56.14 0.56 19.32
CA LEU A 14 -55.07 -0.24 19.94
C LEU A 14 -55.13 -0.26 21.48
N ARG A 15 -55.63 0.80 22.13
CA ARG A 15 -55.90 0.80 23.58
C ARG A 15 -57.10 -0.06 23.97
N GLY A 16 -58.12 -0.17 23.11
CA GLY A 16 -59.31 -1.01 23.37
C GLY A 16 -59.04 -2.52 23.32
N LEU A 17 -58.03 -2.97 22.57
CA LEU A 17 -57.71 -4.40 22.43
C LEU A 17 -56.80 -4.92 23.56
N ALA A 18 -56.05 -4.05 24.22
CA ALA A 18 -55.16 -4.41 25.33
C ALA A 18 -55.88 -4.58 26.67
N ILE A 19 -57.06 -3.98 26.85
CA ILE A 19 -57.79 -3.96 28.13
C ILE A 19 -58.78 -5.14 28.27
N ARG A 20 -59.16 -5.82 27.18
CA ARG A 20 -60.11 -6.96 27.23
C ARG A 20 -59.47 -8.33 27.48
N THR A 21 -58.15 -8.43 27.51
CA THR A 21 -57.45 -9.73 27.68
C THR A 21 -56.93 -9.96 29.11
N LEU A 22 -57.17 -9.02 30.04
CA LEU A 22 -56.69 -9.10 31.42
C LEU A 22 -57.73 -9.53 32.47
N ASN A 23 -58.99 -9.76 32.09
CA ASN A 23 -60.04 -10.18 33.03
C ASN A 23 -60.69 -11.50 32.61
N ALA A 24 -60.01 -12.62 32.90
CA ALA A 24 -60.64 -13.90 33.26
C ALA A 24 -59.54 -14.88 33.72
N GLY A 25 -59.45 -15.09 35.04
CA GLY A 25 -58.65 -16.16 35.66
C GLY A 25 -59.13 -17.56 35.20
N THR A 26 -58.43 -18.65 35.45
CA THR A 26 -57.78 -19.12 36.69
C THR A 26 -56.98 -20.38 36.37
N GLY A 27 -55.94 -20.69 37.16
CA GLY A 27 -55.44 -22.08 37.34
C GLY A 27 -54.16 -22.49 36.60
N ASP A 28 -53.04 -22.50 37.34
CA ASP A 28 -51.85 -23.37 37.26
C ASP A 28 -51.33 -23.88 35.89
N ALA A 29 -50.39 -23.14 35.29
CA ALA A 29 -49.31 -23.70 34.46
C ALA A 29 -48.14 -22.68 34.27
N PRO A 30 -46.87 -23.12 34.11
CA PRO A 30 -45.70 -22.22 34.16
C PRO A 30 -45.51 -21.32 32.92
N PRO A 31 -44.82 -20.15 33.05
CA PRO A 31 -44.86 -19.03 32.09
C PRO A 31 -44.16 -19.25 30.74
N GLN A 32 -43.54 -20.40 30.49
CA GLN A 32 -42.75 -20.65 29.28
C GLN A 32 -43.58 -21.21 28.09
N ARG A 33 -44.84 -21.60 28.30
CA ARG A 33 -45.69 -22.14 27.22
C ARG A 33 -46.68 -21.12 26.59
N LEU A 34 -47.08 -20.06 27.29
CA LEU A 34 -48.02 -19.06 26.74
C LEU A 34 -47.35 -18.05 25.78
N ALA A 35 -46.05 -17.77 25.94
CA ALA A 35 -45.29 -16.93 25.01
C ALA A 35 -45.06 -17.58 23.63
N LYS A 36 -45.09 -18.92 23.52
CA LYS A 36 -44.90 -19.63 22.24
C LYS A 36 -46.19 -19.73 21.41
N ALA A 37 -47.37 -19.65 22.02
CA ALA A 37 -48.66 -19.76 21.31
C ALA A 37 -49.14 -18.42 20.72
N GLY A 38 -48.96 -17.31 21.44
CA GLY A 38 -49.30 -15.96 20.95
C GLY A 38 -48.42 -15.48 19.79
N VAL A 39 -47.12 -15.82 19.83
CA VAL A 39 -46.15 -15.48 18.76
C VAL A 39 -46.40 -16.31 17.48
N LYS A 40 -46.95 -17.53 17.59
CA LYS A 40 -47.33 -18.36 16.43
C LYS A 40 -48.56 -17.81 15.68
N ARG A 41 -49.57 -17.26 16.38
CA ARG A 41 -50.78 -16.72 15.73
C ARG A 41 -50.62 -15.29 15.18
N LEU A 42 -49.77 -14.45 15.77
CA LEU A 42 -49.42 -13.15 15.16
C LEU A 42 -48.52 -13.30 13.92
N ARG A 43 -47.73 -14.39 13.83
CA ARG A 43 -46.99 -14.76 12.61
C ARG A 43 -47.90 -15.34 11.50
N SER A 44 -49.02 -15.96 11.84
CA SER A 44 -49.94 -16.53 10.83
C SER A 44 -50.89 -15.50 10.22
N VAL A 45 -51.28 -14.44 10.94
CA VAL A 45 -52.18 -13.40 10.39
C VAL A 45 -51.42 -12.33 9.58
N ARG A 46 -50.11 -12.13 9.84
CA ARG A 46 -49.25 -11.32 8.94
C ARG A 46 -48.87 -12.01 7.63
N ARG A 47 -49.30 -13.28 7.44
CA ARG A 47 -48.96 -14.11 6.26
C ARG A 47 -50.08 -14.14 5.20
N ALA A 48 -51.15 -13.37 5.39
CA ALA A 48 -52.26 -13.24 4.44
C ALA A 48 -52.39 -11.82 3.86
N ALA A 49 -51.27 -11.11 3.72
CA ALA A 49 -51.04 -10.24 2.58
C ALA A 49 -49.82 -10.83 1.88
N SER A 50 -50.00 -11.38 0.69
CA SER A 50 -48.90 -11.92 -0.10
C SER A 50 -47.83 -10.84 -0.27
N LYS A 51 -46.63 -11.07 0.28
CA LYS A 51 -45.46 -10.35 -0.22
C LYS A 51 -45.44 -10.58 -1.73
N PRO A 52 -45.30 -9.56 -2.58
CA PRO A 52 -45.04 -9.80 -4.00
C PRO A 52 -43.85 -10.74 -4.08
N ALA A 53 -43.96 -11.79 -4.90
CA ALA A 53 -42.85 -12.71 -5.13
C ALA A 53 -41.62 -11.89 -5.53
N ALA A 54 -40.46 -12.20 -4.96
CA ALA A 54 -39.23 -11.58 -5.40
C ALA A 54 -39.04 -11.88 -6.91
N PRO A 55 -38.50 -10.95 -7.70
CA PRO A 55 -38.30 -11.20 -9.13
C PRO A 55 -37.12 -12.14 -9.36
N LEU A 56 -37.38 -13.34 -9.88
CA LEU A 56 -36.36 -14.31 -10.26
C LEU A 56 -35.24 -13.67 -11.10
N VAL A 57 -33.98 -13.95 -10.75
CA VAL A 57 -32.79 -13.54 -11.52
C VAL A 57 -32.18 -14.77 -12.18
N SER A 58 -32.01 -14.73 -13.50
CA SER A 58 -31.24 -15.74 -14.25
C SER A 58 -29.79 -15.32 -14.39
N ILE A 59 -28.88 -16.17 -13.92
CA ILE A 59 -27.43 -15.99 -14.01
C ILE A 59 -26.92 -17.00 -15.03
N VAL A 60 -26.23 -16.52 -16.06
CA VAL A 60 -25.62 -17.33 -17.10
C VAL A 60 -24.12 -17.44 -16.86
N ILE A 61 -23.61 -18.67 -16.74
CA ILE A 61 -22.20 -18.96 -16.51
C ILE A 61 -21.66 -19.81 -17.67
N PRO A 62 -20.90 -19.25 -18.62
CA PRO A 62 -20.25 -20.03 -19.66
C PRO A 62 -19.00 -20.75 -19.12
N VAL A 63 -18.83 -22.02 -19.46
CA VAL A 63 -17.78 -22.90 -18.93
C VAL A 63 -17.04 -23.57 -20.07
N TYR A 64 -15.72 -23.38 -20.12
CA TYR A 64 -14.80 -24.08 -21.01
C TYR A 64 -13.39 -24.12 -20.38
N ASN A 65 -12.88 -25.32 -20.09
CA ASN A 65 -11.52 -25.55 -19.57
C ASN A 65 -11.15 -24.65 -18.36
N VAL A 66 -11.91 -24.76 -17.28
CA VAL A 66 -11.88 -23.84 -16.13
C VAL A 66 -12.00 -24.55 -14.78
N GLU A 67 -11.71 -25.85 -14.73
CA GLU A 67 -11.86 -26.72 -13.54
C GLU A 67 -11.31 -26.09 -12.25
N ARG A 68 -10.13 -25.44 -12.35
CA ARG A 68 -9.43 -24.82 -11.21
C ARG A 68 -10.25 -23.74 -10.50
N TYR A 69 -11.06 -22.96 -11.21
CA TYR A 69 -11.69 -21.75 -10.68
C TYR A 69 -13.21 -21.88 -10.46
N LEU A 70 -13.84 -22.86 -11.13
CA LEU A 70 -15.30 -22.98 -11.23
C LEU A 70 -16.04 -23.10 -9.89
N ARG A 71 -15.46 -23.81 -8.91
CA ARG A 71 -16.08 -23.99 -7.58
C ARG A 71 -16.27 -22.67 -6.86
N ALA A 72 -15.23 -21.83 -6.84
CA ALA A 72 -15.28 -20.51 -6.20
C ALA A 72 -16.34 -19.62 -6.85
N CYS A 73 -16.45 -19.66 -8.19
CA CYS A 73 -17.50 -18.95 -8.93
C CYS A 73 -18.91 -19.39 -8.48
N LEU A 74 -19.19 -20.70 -8.55
CA LEU A 74 -20.49 -21.27 -8.18
C LEU A 74 -20.85 -21.01 -6.71
N ASP A 75 -19.91 -21.17 -5.79
CA ASP A 75 -20.11 -20.88 -4.37
C ASP A 75 -20.51 -19.42 -4.17
N SER A 76 -19.77 -18.48 -4.78
CA SER A 76 -20.04 -17.04 -4.64
C SER A 76 -21.44 -16.64 -5.13
N VAL A 77 -21.95 -17.32 -6.16
CA VAL A 77 -23.29 -17.12 -6.72
C VAL A 77 -24.35 -17.74 -5.82
N LEU A 78 -24.15 -18.97 -5.35
CA LEU A 78 -25.15 -19.69 -4.57
C LEU A 78 -25.31 -19.16 -3.15
N THR A 79 -24.27 -18.52 -2.59
CA THR A 79 -24.28 -17.87 -1.27
C THR A 79 -24.72 -16.40 -1.30
N GLN A 80 -25.20 -15.89 -2.45
CA GLN A 80 -25.71 -14.52 -2.53
C GLN A 80 -26.84 -14.28 -1.53
N SER A 81 -26.84 -13.07 -0.95
CA SER A 81 -27.92 -12.62 -0.05
C SER A 81 -29.29 -12.51 -0.73
N TYR A 82 -29.32 -12.48 -2.07
CA TYR A 82 -30.53 -12.60 -2.87
C TYR A 82 -30.72 -14.05 -3.32
N THR A 83 -31.80 -14.70 -2.88
CA THR A 83 -31.93 -16.17 -3.00
C THR A 83 -32.75 -16.64 -4.19
N ASP A 84 -33.57 -15.78 -4.79
CA ASP A 84 -34.47 -16.15 -5.90
C ASP A 84 -33.72 -16.14 -7.24
N LEU A 85 -32.92 -17.19 -7.44
CA LEU A 85 -31.96 -17.32 -8.53
C LEU A 85 -32.25 -18.57 -9.38
N GLN A 86 -32.03 -18.43 -10.68
CA GLN A 86 -31.78 -19.54 -11.61
C GLN A 86 -30.32 -19.41 -12.08
N VAL A 87 -29.51 -20.46 -11.93
CA VAL A 87 -28.12 -20.49 -12.38
C VAL A 87 -28.02 -21.42 -13.58
N VAL A 88 -27.88 -20.86 -14.78
CA VAL A 88 -27.74 -21.58 -16.04
C VAL A 88 -26.26 -21.67 -16.37
N VAL A 89 -25.68 -22.85 -16.17
CA VAL A 89 -24.28 -23.12 -16.50
C VAL A 89 -24.21 -23.77 -17.86
N VAL A 90 -23.54 -23.12 -18.81
CA VAL A 90 -23.43 -23.59 -20.20
C VAL A 90 -22.02 -24.13 -20.42
N ASP A 91 -21.89 -25.46 -20.47
CA ASP A 91 -20.67 -26.14 -20.88
C ASP A 91 -20.50 -26.06 -22.40
N ASP A 92 -19.46 -25.39 -22.84
CA ASP A 92 -19.09 -25.17 -24.24
C ASP A 92 -18.10 -26.25 -24.73
N GLY A 93 -18.35 -27.50 -24.35
CA GLY A 93 -17.51 -28.63 -24.75
C GLY A 93 -16.18 -28.72 -24.00
N SER A 94 -16.20 -28.53 -22.67
CA SER A 94 -14.99 -28.55 -21.83
C SER A 94 -14.24 -29.90 -21.91
N PRO A 95 -12.90 -29.89 -22.08
CA PRO A 95 -12.08 -31.11 -22.11
C PRO A 95 -11.64 -31.60 -20.72
N ASP A 96 -11.88 -30.82 -19.66
CA ASP A 96 -11.47 -31.07 -18.28
C ASP A 96 -12.66 -31.50 -17.39
N SER A 97 -12.46 -31.60 -16.07
CA SER A 97 -13.50 -32.08 -15.14
C SER A 97 -14.56 -31.02 -14.80
N SER A 98 -14.62 -29.89 -15.53
CA SER A 98 -15.57 -28.80 -15.29
C SER A 98 -17.02 -29.29 -15.26
N VAL A 99 -17.39 -30.18 -16.18
CA VAL A 99 -18.76 -30.73 -16.27
C VAL A 99 -19.14 -31.51 -15.01
N ASP A 100 -18.21 -32.27 -14.45
CA ASP A 100 -18.46 -33.09 -13.26
C ASP A 100 -18.63 -32.22 -12.01
N ILE A 101 -17.89 -31.11 -11.93
CA ILE A 101 -18.13 -30.07 -10.91
C ILE A 101 -19.56 -29.53 -11.03
N VAL A 102 -20.02 -29.12 -12.22
CA VAL A 102 -21.38 -28.57 -12.36
C VAL A 102 -22.45 -29.59 -11.99
N ARG A 103 -22.28 -30.87 -12.37
CA ARG A 103 -23.20 -31.95 -12.00
C ARG A 103 -23.29 -32.13 -10.48
N GLU A 104 -22.17 -32.08 -9.78
CA GLU A 104 -22.12 -32.12 -8.31
C GLU A 104 -22.97 -31.00 -7.70
N TYR A 105 -22.85 -29.78 -8.21
CA TYR A 105 -23.63 -28.63 -7.73
C TYR A 105 -25.12 -28.74 -8.09
N ALA A 106 -25.46 -29.18 -9.30
CA ALA A 106 -26.85 -29.39 -9.72
C ALA A 106 -27.59 -30.46 -8.90
N GLN A 107 -26.87 -31.47 -8.40
CA GLN A 107 -27.44 -32.46 -7.48
C GLN A 107 -27.72 -31.87 -6.08
N ARG A 108 -26.90 -30.92 -5.63
CA ARG A 108 -27.00 -30.30 -4.30
C ARG A 108 -27.95 -29.10 -4.25
N ASP A 109 -28.04 -28.34 -5.33
CA ASP A 109 -28.83 -27.11 -5.41
C ASP A 109 -29.68 -27.08 -6.69
N ARG A 110 -31.00 -27.10 -6.51
CA ARG A 110 -31.97 -27.12 -7.61
C ARG A 110 -31.99 -25.85 -8.46
N ARG A 111 -31.32 -24.78 -8.01
CA ARG A 111 -31.17 -23.55 -8.79
C ARG A 111 -30.20 -23.72 -9.95
N VAL A 112 -29.28 -24.70 -9.89
CA VAL A 112 -28.25 -24.93 -10.90
C VAL A 112 -28.77 -25.84 -12.01
N GLN A 113 -28.64 -25.37 -13.24
CA GLN A 113 -29.02 -26.05 -14.47
C GLN A 113 -27.81 -26.15 -15.39
N LEU A 114 -27.36 -27.36 -15.71
CA LEU A 114 -26.34 -27.61 -16.72
C LEU A 114 -26.98 -27.68 -18.11
N VAL A 115 -26.46 -26.88 -19.04
CA VAL A 115 -26.74 -26.95 -20.48
C VAL A 115 -25.44 -27.29 -21.18
N ARG A 116 -25.46 -28.20 -22.16
CA ARG A 116 -24.26 -28.63 -22.89
C ARG A 116 -24.40 -28.31 -24.37
N GLN A 117 -23.32 -27.84 -24.97
CA GLN A 117 -23.19 -27.66 -26.41
C GLN A 117 -21.79 -28.09 -26.88
N ALA A 118 -21.62 -28.21 -28.20
CA ALA A 118 -20.29 -28.31 -28.78
C ALA A 118 -19.59 -26.96 -28.70
N ASN A 119 -18.26 -26.96 -28.59
CA ASN A 119 -17.47 -25.73 -28.49
C ASN A 119 -17.75 -24.79 -29.66
N ALA A 120 -18.38 -23.65 -29.38
CA ALA A 120 -18.71 -22.61 -30.33
C ALA A 120 -18.22 -21.21 -29.86
N GLY A 121 -17.50 -21.15 -28.75
CA GLY A 121 -16.94 -19.93 -28.18
C GLY A 121 -17.85 -19.25 -27.14
N LEU A 122 -17.23 -18.34 -26.38
CA LEU A 122 -17.83 -17.65 -25.24
C LEU A 122 -19.16 -16.94 -25.57
N GLY A 123 -19.22 -16.22 -26.69
CA GLY A 123 -20.44 -15.52 -27.13
C GLY A 123 -21.61 -16.49 -27.38
N ALA A 124 -21.36 -17.61 -28.07
CA ALA A 124 -22.37 -18.63 -28.36
C ALA A 124 -22.89 -19.28 -27.06
N ALA A 125 -22.00 -19.59 -26.11
CA ALA A 125 -22.38 -20.13 -24.82
C ALA A 125 -23.26 -19.16 -24.02
N ARG A 126 -22.92 -17.85 -24.00
CA ARG A 126 -23.76 -16.82 -23.37
C ARG A 126 -25.13 -16.71 -24.04
N ASN A 127 -25.20 -16.75 -25.38
CA ASN A 127 -26.45 -16.75 -26.13
C ASN A 127 -27.33 -17.96 -25.79
N THR A 128 -26.75 -19.16 -25.70
CA THR A 128 -27.45 -20.37 -25.27
C THR A 128 -27.99 -20.23 -23.85
N GLY A 129 -27.21 -19.68 -22.93
CA GLY A 129 -27.66 -19.43 -21.57
C GLY A 129 -28.81 -18.44 -21.50
N ALA A 130 -28.74 -17.34 -22.26
CA ALA A 130 -29.81 -16.34 -22.35
C ALA A 130 -31.14 -16.93 -22.84
N ARG A 131 -31.10 -17.86 -23.82
CA ARG A 131 -32.31 -18.58 -24.28
C ARG A 131 -32.95 -19.47 -23.20
N HIS A 132 -32.16 -19.94 -22.23
CA HIS A 132 -32.63 -20.76 -21.10
C HIS A 132 -33.01 -19.95 -19.86
N ALA A 133 -32.80 -18.63 -19.89
CA ALA A 133 -33.14 -17.73 -18.80
C ALA A 133 -34.67 -17.54 -18.68
N ARG A 134 -35.19 -17.66 -17.46
CA ARG A 134 -36.62 -17.49 -17.15
C ARG A 134 -36.90 -16.34 -16.19
N GLY A 135 -35.84 -15.75 -15.63
CA GLY A 135 -35.91 -14.66 -14.66
C GLY A 135 -36.50 -13.38 -15.23
N VAL A 136 -37.00 -12.52 -14.36
CA VAL A 136 -37.34 -11.13 -14.72
C VAL A 136 -36.07 -10.36 -15.08
N PHE A 137 -34.95 -10.71 -14.42
CA PHE A 137 -33.64 -10.14 -14.69
C PHE A 137 -32.66 -11.19 -15.22
N LEU A 138 -31.66 -10.72 -15.96
CA LEU A 138 -30.60 -11.51 -16.59
C LEU A 138 -29.23 -10.94 -16.23
N MET A 139 -28.30 -11.81 -15.82
CA MET A 139 -26.90 -11.48 -15.51
C MET A 139 -25.97 -12.51 -16.16
N PHE A 140 -24.79 -12.08 -16.57
CA PHE A 140 -23.71 -12.96 -17.05
C PHE A 140 -22.56 -12.93 -16.04
N VAL A 141 -21.95 -14.08 -15.78
CA VAL A 141 -20.83 -14.23 -14.85
C VAL A 141 -19.82 -15.18 -15.47
N ASP A 142 -18.57 -14.77 -15.58
CA ASP A 142 -17.52 -15.64 -16.10
C ASP A 142 -17.12 -16.69 -15.06
N SER A 143 -16.76 -17.88 -15.54
CA SER A 143 -16.60 -19.08 -14.70
C SER A 143 -15.34 -19.07 -13.82
N ASP A 144 -14.43 -18.12 -14.02
CA ASP A 144 -13.25 -17.89 -13.20
C ASP A 144 -13.38 -16.71 -12.21
N ASP A 145 -14.48 -15.97 -12.28
CA ASP A 145 -14.74 -14.79 -11.46
C ASP A 145 -15.62 -15.10 -10.23
N VAL A 146 -15.76 -14.14 -9.32
CA VAL A 146 -16.65 -14.27 -8.15
C VAL A 146 -17.45 -13.00 -7.85
N LEU A 147 -18.60 -13.17 -7.19
CA LEU A 147 -19.48 -12.08 -6.78
C LEU A 147 -19.36 -11.76 -5.28
N PRO A 148 -19.28 -10.47 -4.88
CA PRO A 148 -19.49 -10.05 -3.49
C PRO A 148 -20.89 -10.42 -2.96
N THR A 149 -21.01 -10.70 -1.66
CA THR A 149 -22.22 -11.26 -1.00
C THR A 149 -23.55 -10.52 -1.27
N HIS A 150 -23.48 -9.21 -1.51
CA HIS A 150 -24.65 -8.35 -1.72
C HIS A 150 -24.81 -7.85 -3.16
N ALA A 151 -24.06 -8.39 -4.12
CA ALA A 151 -24.02 -7.92 -5.50
C ALA A 151 -25.42 -7.91 -6.14
N ILE A 152 -26.09 -9.06 -6.19
CA ILE A 152 -27.39 -9.21 -6.86
C ILE A 152 -28.48 -8.40 -6.15
N ALA A 153 -28.46 -8.41 -4.81
CA ALA A 153 -29.44 -7.68 -4.00
C ALA A 153 -29.38 -6.16 -4.26
N ASN A 154 -28.18 -5.61 -4.48
CA ASN A 154 -27.99 -4.19 -4.80
C ASN A 154 -28.60 -3.84 -6.16
N TYR A 155 -28.34 -4.64 -7.21
CA TYR A 155 -28.92 -4.41 -8.52
C TYR A 155 -30.45 -4.52 -8.52
N VAL A 156 -31.00 -5.62 -7.98
CA VAL A 156 -32.44 -5.87 -7.98
C VAL A 156 -33.19 -4.75 -7.25
N ARG A 157 -32.69 -4.34 -6.07
CA ARG A 157 -33.27 -3.24 -5.30
C ARG A 157 -33.33 -1.95 -6.10
N THR A 158 -32.24 -1.61 -6.80
CA THR A 158 -32.19 -0.39 -7.61
C THR A 158 -33.15 -0.49 -8.79
N LEU A 159 -33.08 -1.55 -9.59
CA LEU A 159 -33.94 -1.71 -10.78
C LEU A 159 -35.43 -1.75 -10.45
N GLN A 160 -35.82 -2.37 -9.33
CA GLN A 160 -37.20 -2.34 -8.86
C GLN A 160 -37.66 -0.93 -8.46
N LYS A 161 -36.76 -0.13 -7.90
CA LYS A 161 -37.05 1.26 -7.50
C LYS A 161 -37.11 2.20 -8.69
N THR A 162 -36.20 2.05 -9.65
CA THR A 162 -36.02 2.99 -10.76
C THR A 162 -36.92 2.67 -11.94
N GLY A 163 -37.13 1.38 -12.23
CA GLY A 163 -37.79 0.94 -13.45
C GLY A 163 -36.87 0.87 -14.66
N SER A 164 -35.58 1.18 -14.50
CA SER A 164 -34.58 1.26 -15.57
C SER A 164 -34.42 -0.07 -16.32
N ASP A 165 -33.96 0.01 -17.57
CA ASP A 165 -33.79 -1.14 -18.46
C ASP A 165 -32.66 -2.08 -17.98
N PHE A 166 -31.59 -1.50 -17.42
CA PHE A 166 -30.51 -2.25 -16.78
C PHE A 166 -29.74 -1.37 -15.78
N ALA A 167 -28.84 -1.99 -15.02
CA ALA A 167 -27.93 -1.32 -14.10
C ALA A 167 -26.50 -1.81 -14.29
N VAL A 168 -25.52 -0.92 -14.15
CA VAL A 168 -24.08 -1.18 -14.24
C VAL A 168 -23.37 -0.75 -12.97
N ALA A 169 -22.36 -1.51 -12.55
CA ALA A 169 -21.62 -1.23 -11.32
C ALA A 169 -20.11 -1.42 -11.52
N PRO A 170 -19.26 -0.85 -10.65
CA PRO A 170 -17.83 -1.05 -10.73
C PRO A 170 -17.45 -2.48 -10.33
N TYR A 171 -16.29 -2.91 -10.81
CA TYR A 171 -15.67 -4.19 -10.47
C TYR A 171 -14.31 -3.96 -9.81
N GLU A 172 -13.81 -4.95 -9.09
CA GLU A 172 -12.42 -4.99 -8.63
C GLU A 172 -11.70 -6.19 -9.26
N ARG A 173 -10.38 -6.24 -9.14
CA ARG A 173 -9.58 -7.34 -9.68
C ARG A 173 -8.98 -8.18 -8.57
N MET A 174 -8.76 -9.48 -8.82
CA MET A 174 -8.21 -10.41 -7.83
C MET A 174 -7.36 -11.52 -8.46
N ASN A 175 -6.53 -12.17 -7.65
CA ASN A 175 -5.95 -13.49 -7.92
C ASN A 175 -6.01 -14.34 -6.63
N ASP A 176 -5.30 -15.47 -6.58
CA ASP A 176 -5.32 -16.35 -5.40
C ASP A 176 -4.67 -15.70 -4.17
N ALA A 177 -3.82 -14.68 -4.34
CA ALA A 177 -3.07 -14.04 -3.26
C ALA A 177 -3.71 -12.73 -2.73
N ARG A 178 -4.32 -11.91 -3.60
CA ARG A 178 -4.81 -10.57 -3.21
C ARG A 178 -5.94 -10.04 -4.09
N THR A 179 -6.59 -8.97 -3.62
CA THR A 179 -7.57 -8.17 -4.37
C THR A 179 -7.05 -6.74 -4.51
N TRP A 180 -7.27 -6.10 -5.67
CA TRP A 180 -6.88 -4.73 -5.94
C TRP A 180 -8.03 -3.92 -6.57
N PRO A 181 -8.06 -2.58 -6.36
CA PRO A 181 -9.12 -1.74 -6.89
C PRO A 181 -9.23 -1.80 -8.42
N ALA A 182 -10.42 -1.46 -8.94
CA ALA A 182 -10.64 -1.22 -10.37
C ALA A 182 -9.63 -0.24 -10.96
N ALA A 183 -9.45 -0.25 -12.28
CA ALA A 183 -8.67 0.76 -12.97
C ALA A 183 -9.20 2.19 -12.68
N PRO A 184 -8.34 3.23 -12.67
CA PRO A 184 -8.75 4.59 -12.29
C PRO A 184 -9.96 5.12 -13.06
N TRP A 185 -10.05 4.86 -14.37
CA TRP A 185 -11.17 5.28 -15.21
C TRP A 185 -12.51 4.62 -14.84
N ILE A 186 -12.51 3.36 -14.42
CA ILE A 186 -13.72 2.69 -13.89
C ILE A 186 -14.16 3.37 -12.60
N ARG A 187 -13.22 3.64 -11.69
CA ARG A 187 -13.54 4.31 -10.42
C ARG A 187 -14.06 5.73 -10.65
N THR A 188 -13.54 6.45 -11.64
CA THR A 188 -14.03 7.77 -12.01
C THR A 188 -15.46 7.71 -12.56
N ALA A 189 -15.74 6.80 -13.51
CA ALA A 189 -17.08 6.63 -14.08
C ALA A 189 -18.14 6.18 -13.06
N HIS A 190 -17.72 5.49 -11.99
CA HIS A 190 -18.58 5.02 -10.91
C HIS A 190 -18.45 5.83 -9.61
N ARG A 191 -17.81 7.01 -9.64
CA ARG A 191 -17.56 7.82 -8.43
C ARG A 191 -18.86 8.20 -7.72
N GLU A 192 -19.89 8.52 -8.49
CA GLU A 192 -21.21 8.90 -7.99
C GLU A 192 -22.30 8.05 -8.62
N PRO A 193 -23.30 7.60 -7.83
CA PRO A 193 -24.43 6.87 -8.37
C PRO A 193 -25.32 7.81 -9.21
N ARG A 194 -25.60 7.42 -10.45
CA ARG A 194 -26.48 8.14 -11.37
C ARG A 194 -27.66 7.23 -11.70
N LEU A 195 -28.84 7.56 -11.17
CA LEU A 195 -30.06 6.75 -11.32
C LEU A 195 -30.94 7.31 -12.43
N ARG A 196 -31.60 6.43 -13.19
CA ARG A 196 -32.46 6.79 -14.33
C ARG A 196 -31.77 7.73 -15.33
N THR A 197 -30.49 7.49 -15.60
CA THR A 197 -29.69 8.26 -16.57
C THR A 197 -29.79 7.63 -17.96
N ASP A 198 -29.30 8.33 -18.96
CA ASP A 198 -29.18 7.88 -20.35
C ASP A 198 -27.75 8.08 -20.84
N LEU A 199 -27.47 7.59 -22.05
CA LEU A 199 -26.11 7.58 -22.56
C LEU A 199 -25.60 8.99 -22.92
N SER A 200 -26.46 9.88 -23.41
CA SER A 200 -26.05 11.25 -23.75
C SER A 200 -25.67 12.06 -22.51
N SER A 201 -26.33 11.81 -21.38
CA SER A 201 -26.03 12.46 -20.09
C SER A 201 -24.85 11.84 -19.33
N ALA A 202 -24.47 10.61 -19.68
CA ALA A 202 -23.41 9.86 -19.00
C ALA A 202 -22.47 9.12 -19.99
N PRO A 203 -21.83 9.82 -20.95
CA PRO A 203 -21.01 9.18 -22.00
C PRO A 203 -19.77 8.47 -21.45
N ASP A 204 -19.27 8.91 -20.29
CA ASP A 204 -18.10 8.35 -19.62
C ASP A 204 -18.30 6.88 -19.20
N ILE A 205 -19.54 6.43 -18.99
CA ILE A 205 -19.81 5.07 -18.52
C ILE A 205 -19.49 3.98 -19.56
N CYS A 206 -19.40 4.33 -20.85
CA CYS A 206 -19.04 3.38 -21.91
C CYS A 206 -17.70 2.69 -21.65
N VAL A 207 -16.83 3.28 -20.82
CA VAL A 207 -15.57 2.67 -20.39
C VAL A 207 -15.78 1.34 -19.66
N ASN A 208 -16.94 1.13 -19.02
CA ASN A 208 -17.33 -0.15 -18.43
C ASN A 208 -18.05 -1.03 -19.48
N ALA A 209 -17.27 -1.54 -20.43
CA ALA A 209 -17.77 -2.35 -21.53
C ALA A 209 -18.00 -3.83 -21.18
N ILE A 210 -17.59 -4.30 -20.00
CA ILE A 210 -17.72 -5.72 -19.66
C ILE A 210 -19.17 -6.12 -19.41
N ALA A 211 -19.59 -7.28 -19.94
CA ALA A 211 -20.96 -7.76 -19.77
C ALA A 211 -21.27 -8.15 -18.31
N CYS A 212 -20.27 -8.62 -17.58
CA CYS A 212 -20.44 -9.26 -16.28
C CYS A 212 -20.71 -8.28 -15.12
N SER A 213 -20.48 -6.98 -15.35
CA SER A 213 -20.75 -5.89 -14.39
C SER A 213 -22.17 -5.32 -14.47
N LYS A 214 -23.10 -6.03 -15.13
CA LYS A 214 -24.44 -5.52 -15.46
C LYS A 214 -25.55 -6.51 -15.05
N LEU A 215 -26.69 -5.95 -14.63
CA LEU A 215 -27.96 -6.69 -14.48
C LEU A 215 -29.01 -6.08 -15.41
N PHE A 216 -29.57 -6.89 -16.31
CA PHE A 216 -30.53 -6.45 -17.32
C PHE A 216 -31.95 -6.87 -16.95
N ARG A 217 -32.95 -6.06 -17.30
CA ARG A 217 -34.32 -6.57 -17.46
C ARG A 217 -34.36 -7.49 -18.67
N ARG A 218 -34.85 -8.72 -18.49
CA ARG A 218 -34.92 -9.68 -19.61
C ARG A 218 -35.85 -9.20 -20.72
N SER A 219 -36.95 -8.51 -20.39
CA SER A 219 -37.85 -7.96 -21.41
C SER A 219 -37.15 -6.96 -22.33
N PHE A 220 -36.31 -6.09 -21.78
CA PHE A 220 -35.50 -5.16 -22.58
C PHE A 220 -34.50 -5.90 -23.47
N TRP A 221 -33.84 -6.93 -22.94
CA TRP A 221 -32.91 -7.76 -23.71
C TRP A 221 -33.60 -8.42 -24.92
N GLU A 222 -34.80 -8.96 -24.72
CA GLU A 222 -35.60 -9.64 -25.74
C GLU A 222 -36.21 -8.67 -26.75
N GLU A 223 -36.80 -7.57 -26.29
CA GLU A 223 -37.42 -6.54 -27.14
C GLU A 223 -36.41 -5.92 -28.12
N GLN A 224 -35.16 -5.74 -27.71
CA GLN A 224 -34.09 -5.21 -28.55
C GLN A 224 -33.36 -6.30 -29.36
N GLY A 225 -33.66 -7.58 -29.14
CA GLY A 225 -33.03 -8.69 -29.85
C GLY A 225 -31.51 -8.80 -29.61
N PHE A 226 -31.05 -8.53 -28.38
CA PHE A 226 -29.62 -8.60 -28.09
C PHE A 226 -29.08 -10.04 -28.11
N ALA A 227 -27.90 -10.18 -28.69
CA ALA A 227 -27.11 -11.40 -28.70
C ALA A 227 -25.62 -11.04 -28.76
N PHE A 228 -24.79 -11.85 -28.13
CA PHE A 228 -23.34 -11.75 -28.25
C PHE A 228 -22.92 -12.16 -29.66
N PRO A 229 -22.03 -11.39 -30.31
CA PRO A 229 -21.36 -11.84 -31.53
C PRO A 229 -20.64 -13.17 -31.30
N GLU A 230 -20.74 -14.09 -32.27
CA GLU A 230 -20.14 -15.41 -32.21
C GLU A 230 -18.84 -15.44 -33.04
N GLY A 231 -17.85 -16.24 -32.61
CA GLY A 231 -16.58 -16.39 -33.34
C GLY A 231 -15.64 -15.18 -33.32
N VAL A 232 -15.82 -14.23 -32.39
CA VAL A 232 -14.96 -13.05 -32.22
C VAL A 232 -14.42 -12.96 -30.79
N LEU A 233 -13.28 -12.30 -30.61
CA LEU A 233 -12.79 -11.89 -29.29
C LEU A 233 -13.37 -10.51 -28.94
N TYR A 234 -13.45 -10.20 -27.63
CA TYR A 234 -13.99 -8.92 -27.13
C TYR A 234 -15.45 -8.69 -27.56
N GLU A 235 -16.25 -9.76 -27.55
CA GLU A 235 -17.64 -9.78 -28.00
C GLU A 235 -18.56 -8.85 -27.19
N ASP A 236 -18.11 -8.40 -26.02
CA ASP A 236 -18.82 -7.51 -25.12
C ASP A 236 -18.70 -6.02 -25.51
N GLN A 237 -17.66 -5.61 -26.24
CA GLN A 237 -17.39 -4.19 -26.51
C GLN A 237 -18.53 -3.55 -27.31
N ALA A 238 -18.76 -4.04 -28.53
CA ALA A 238 -19.81 -3.51 -29.40
C ALA A 238 -21.21 -3.77 -28.82
N LEU A 239 -21.46 -4.95 -28.25
CA LEU A 239 -22.75 -5.25 -27.65
C LEU A 239 -23.07 -4.33 -26.46
N SER A 240 -22.11 -4.09 -25.55
CA SER A 240 -22.33 -3.17 -24.43
C SER A 240 -22.61 -1.76 -24.92
N THR A 241 -21.87 -1.26 -25.91
CA THR A 241 -22.14 0.06 -26.51
C THR A 241 -23.54 0.13 -27.12
N ARG A 242 -23.96 -0.91 -27.86
CA ARG A 242 -25.32 -1.03 -28.39
C ARG A 242 -26.37 -1.03 -27.28
N ILE A 243 -26.14 -1.76 -26.19
CA ILE A 243 -27.04 -1.79 -25.03
C ILE A 243 -27.18 -0.40 -24.42
N TYR A 244 -26.07 0.31 -24.19
CA TYR A 244 -26.11 1.68 -23.69
C TYR A 244 -26.90 2.61 -24.63
N ALA A 245 -26.64 2.53 -25.94
CA ALA A 245 -27.26 3.41 -26.94
C ALA A 245 -28.77 3.15 -27.11
N ARG A 246 -29.23 1.91 -26.88
CA ARG A 246 -30.64 1.51 -27.06
C ARG A 246 -31.46 1.56 -25.77
N ALA A 247 -30.81 1.67 -24.61
CA ALA A 247 -31.53 1.79 -23.34
C ALA A 247 -32.22 3.15 -23.25
N ARG A 248 -33.46 3.15 -22.77
CA ARG A 248 -34.18 4.40 -22.49
C ARG A 248 -33.61 5.07 -21.25
N GLN A 249 -33.41 4.28 -20.20
CA GLN A 249 -32.77 4.69 -18.96
C GLN A 249 -32.03 3.52 -18.32
N PHE A 250 -30.91 3.80 -17.67
CA PHE A 250 -30.14 2.85 -16.88
C PHE A 250 -29.64 3.46 -15.56
N ASP A 251 -29.15 2.61 -14.66
CA ASP A 251 -28.60 3.03 -13.37
C ASP A 251 -27.10 2.74 -13.29
N ILE A 252 -26.31 3.73 -12.90
CA ILE A 252 -24.89 3.62 -12.57
C ILE A 252 -24.77 3.54 -11.05
N LEU A 253 -24.19 2.44 -10.56
CA LEU A 253 -23.98 2.20 -9.12
C LEU A 253 -22.55 2.54 -8.71
N ASP A 254 -22.34 2.80 -7.41
CA ASP A 254 -21.04 3.10 -6.78
C ASP A 254 -20.49 1.95 -5.93
N LYS A 255 -21.25 0.85 -5.81
CA LYS A 255 -20.88 -0.34 -5.02
C LYS A 255 -20.24 -1.40 -5.90
N ILE A 256 -19.10 -1.95 -5.46
CA ILE A 256 -18.46 -3.09 -6.13
C ILE A 256 -19.39 -4.31 -6.08
N THR A 257 -19.69 -4.87 -7.25
CA THR A 257 -20.58 -6.05 -7.40
C THR A 257 -19.92 -7.21 -8.13
N TYR A 258 -18.65 -7.08 -8.54
CA TYR A 258 -17.97 -8.08 -9.35
C TYR A 258 -16.47 -8.09 -9.06
N ARG A 259 -15.88 -9.30 -8.97
CA ARG A 259 -14.43 -9.50 -8.79
C ARG A 259 -13.87 -10.27 -9.98
N TRP A 260 -13.13 -9.57 -10.82
CA TRP A 260 -12.51 -10.10 -12.02
C TRP A 260 -11.15 -10.73 -11.70
N ARG A 261 -11.00 -12.03 -11.97
CA ARG A 261 -9.77 -12.78 -11.78
C ARG A 261 -8.73 -12.51 -12.86
N ALA A 262 -7.51 -12.19 -12.45
CA ALA A 262 -6.32 -12.38 -13.27
C ALA A 262 -5.76 -13.78 -13.02
N ARG A 263 -5.65 -14.62 -14.06
CA ARG A 263 -5.14 -15.98 -13.93
C ARG A 263 -3.62 -15.96 -13.74
N ASP A 264 -3.13 -16.70 -12.75
CA ASP A 264 -1.70 -16.72 -12.42
C ASP A 264 -0.85 -17.38 -13.52
N ASP A 265 -1.45 -18.29 -14.30
CA ASP A 265 -0.82 -18.97 -15.45
C ASP A 265 -0.78 -18.13 -16.74
N ARG A 266 -1.32 -16.90 -16.71
CA ARG A 266 -1.43 -15.99 -17.86
C ARG A 266 -2.16 -16.56 -19.09
N SER A 267 -2.97 -17.61 -18.91
CA SER A 267 -3.72 -18.26 -19.98
C SER A 267 -4.92 -17.45 -20.48
N SER A 268 -5.30 -16.36 -19.81
CA SER A 268 -6.41 -15.51 -20.24
C SER A 268 -6.10 -14.82 -21.56
N ILE A 269 -7.10 -14.72 -22.43
CA ILE A 269 -7.02 -13.98 -23.71
C ILE A 269 -6.55 -12.54 -23.47
N SER A 270 -7.05 -11.90 -22.41
CA SER A 270 -6.67 -10.53 -22.01
C SER A 270 -5.20 -10.35 -21.61
N GLN A 271 -4.45 -11.45 -21.44
CA GLN A 271 -3.03 -11.47 -21.08
C GLN A 271 -2.12 -11.76 -22.28
N GLN A 272 -2.66 -12.07 -23.47
CA GLN A 272 -1.93 -12.40 -24.70
C GLN A 272 -1.67 -11.15 -25.58
N ASN A 273 -1.08 -10.11 -25.00
CA ASN A 273 -1.06 -8.74 -25.53
C ASN A 273 -0.08 -8.47 -26.71
N THR A 274 0.81 -9.40 -27.05
CA THR A 274 1.76 -9.29 -28.18
C THR A 274 1.30 -10.05 -29.43
N SER A 275 0.14 -10.71 -29.40
CA SER A 275 -0.40 -11.45 -30.54
C SER A 275 -0.99 -10.50 -31.59
N VAL A 276 -0.59 -10.65 -32.86
CA VAL A 276 -1.18 -9.91 -33.99
C VAL A 276 -2.68 -10.21 -34.13
N ALA A 277 -3.09 -11.46 -33.91
CA ALA A 277 -4.50 -11.84 -33.98
C ALA A 277 -5.35 -11.14 -32.88
N ASP A 278 -4.82 -11.07 -31.66
CA ASP A 278 -5.46 -10.34 -30.56
C ASP A 278 -5.56 -8.84 -30.86
N LEU A 279 -4.47 -8.22 -31.34
CA LEU A 279 -4.46 -6.81 -31.73
C LEU A 279 -5.50 -6.51 -32.82
N ARG A 280 -5.57 -7.33 -33.87
CA ARG A 280 -6.60 -7.19 -34.93
C ARG A 280 -8.00 -7.28 -34.35
N ALA A 281 -8.25 -8.21 -33.43
CA ALA A 281 -9.55 -8.35 -32.79
C ALA A 281 -9.89 -7.14 -31.90
N ARG A 282 -8.93 -6.59 -31.15
CA ARG A 282 -9.12 -5.37 -30.33
C ARG A 282 -9.41 -4.15 -31.19
N LEU A 283 -8.66 -3.95 -32.28
CA LEU A 283 -8.90 -2.88 -33.25
C LEU A 283 -10.29 -3.00 -33.87
N ARG A 284 -10.70 -4.22 -34.25
CA ARG A 284 -12.05 -4.48 -34.79
C ARG A 284 -13.13 -4.19 -33.75
N ALA A 285 -12.98 -4.69 -32.53
CA ALA A 285 -13.95 -4.47 -31.45
C ALA A 285 -14.10 -2.97 -31.12
N ALA A 286 -13.02 -2.20 -31.16
CA ALA A 286 -13.07 -0.75 -31.01
C ALA A 286 -13.86 -0.07 -32.15
N LYS A 287 -13.60 -0.45 -33.41
CA LYS A 287 -14.34 0.06 -34.58
C LYS A 287 -15.82 -0.29 -34.52
N ASP A 288 -16.13 -1.56 -34.27
CA ASP A 288 -17.51 -2.04 -34.19
C ASP A 288 -18.26 -1.34 -33.04
N SER A 289 -17.60 -1.10 -31.90
CA SER A 289 -18.16 -0.32 -30.78
C SER A 289 -18.41 1.14 -31.14
N LEU A 290 -17.50 1.80 -31.86
CA LEU A 290 -17.72 3.18 -32.32
C LEU A 290 -18.85 3.27 -33.35
N ALA A 291 -18.98 2.28 -34.22
CA ALA A 291 -20.04 2.23 -35.22
C ALA A 291 -21.46 2.16 -34.60
N GLU A 292 -21.60 1.54 -33.41
CA GLU A 292 -22.88 1.54 -32.67
C GLU A 292 -23.29 2.95 -32.17
N LEU A 293 -22.36 3.91 -32.18
CA LEU A 293 -22.57 5.30 -31.78
C LEU A 293 -22.69 6.25 -32.99
N ASP A 294 -22.62 5.74 -34.22
CA ASP A 294 -22.88 6.51 -35.45
C ASP A 294 -24.40 6.77 -35.63
N LEU A 295 -25.03 7.30 -34.58
CA LEU A 295 -26.45 7.63 -34.50
C LEU A 295 -26.60 9.15 -34.25
N PRO A 296 -27.59 9.81 -34.87
CA PRO A 296 -27.82 11.24 -34.65
C PRO A 296 -28.00 11.56 -33.16
N GLY A 297 -27.25 12.54 -32.66
CA GLY A 297 -27.29 13.00 -31.27
C GLY A 297 -26.36 12.25 -30.30
N LEU A 298 -25.56 11.29 -30.77
CA LEU A 298 -24.55 10.57 -29.98
C LEU A 298 -23.10 10.93 -30.38
N GLU A 299 -22.88 11.99 -31.15
CA GLU A 299 -21.57 12.39 -31.67
C GLU A 299 -20.57 12.64 -30.52
N HIS A 300 -20.98 13.38 -29.48
CA HIS A 300 -20.16 13.61 -28.28
C HIS A 300 -19.88 12.31 -27.49
N VAL A 301 -20.82 11.37 -27.47
CA VAL A 301 -20.63 10.05 -26.84
C VAL A 301 -19.59 9.24 -27.61
N ARG A 302 -19.69 9.23 -28.95
CA ARG A 302 -18.72 8.58 -29.83
C ARG A 302 -17.32 9.17 -29.64
N ASN A 303 -17.21 10.50 -29.60
CA ASN A 303 -15.96 11.21 -29.35
C ASN A 303 -15.36 10.84 -27.97
N THR A 304 -16.20 10.80 -26.93
CA THR A 304 -15.79 10.34 -25.59
C THR A 304 -15.29 8.90 -25.61
N ARG A 305 -16.00 8.01 -26.31
CA ARG A 305 -15.63 6.59 -26.42
C ARG A 305 -14.32 6.40 -27.17
N LEU A 306 -14.09 7.15 -28.25
CA LEU A 306 -12.81 7.14 -28.97
C LEU A 306 -11.68 7.61 -28.05
N ALA A 307 -11.86 8.71 -27.31
CA ALA A 307 -10.86 9.20 -26.36
C ALA A 307 -10.57 8.18 -25.23
N GLN A 308 -11.55 7.39 -24.81
CA GLN A 308 -11.33 6.29 -23.84
C GLN A 308 -10.41 5.21 -24.41
N TYR A 309 -10.63 4.76 -25.65
CA TYR A 309 -9.75 3.77 -26.28
C TYR A 309 -8.31 4.27 -26.40
N LEU A 310 -8.13 5.54 -26.77
CA LEU A 310 -6.81 6.18 -26.91
C LEU A 310 -6.12 6.41 -25.55
N ASN A 311 -6.87 6.56 -24.45
CA ASN A 311 -6.31 6.77 -23.11
C ASN A 311 -6.12 5.48 -22.28
N ASN A 312 -6.92 4.44 -22.51
CA ASN A 312 -7.03 3.32 -21.58
C ASN A 312 -6.57 1.99 -22.20
N ASP A 313 -6.94 1.74 -23.46
CA ASP A 313 -6.76 0.44 -24.12
C ASP A 313 -5.48 0.41 -24.96
N PHE A 314 -5.37 1.29 -25.96
CA PHE A 314 -4.24 1.27 -26.89
C PHE A 314 -2.88 1.64 -26.29
N PRO A 315 -2.76 2.40 -25.19
CA PRO A 315 -1.48 2.54 -24.50
C PRO A 315 -0.87 1.19 -24.09
N GLN A 316 -1.68 0.17 -23.79
CA GLN A 316 -1.18 -1.19 -23.53
C GLN A 316 -0.66 -1.87 -24.80
N SER A 317 -1.35 -1.71 -25.95
CA SER A 317 -0.86 -2.23 -27.23
C SER A 317 0.43 -1.53 -27.67
N ILE A 318 0.53 -0.21 -27.48
CA ILE A 318 1.74 0.57 -27.76
C ILE A 318 2.89 0.09 -26.88
N LYS A 319 2.64 -0.15 -25.58
CA LYS A 319 3.64 -0.76 -24.71
C LYS A 319 4.05 -2.17 -25.18
N ALA A 320 3.08 -3.02 -25.51
CA ALA A 320 3.35 -4.38 -25.97
C ALA A 320 4.16 -4.42 -27.29
N SER A 321 4.03 -3.41 -28.13
CA SER A 321 4.74 -3.29 -29.41
C SER A 321 6.27 -3.30 -29.28
N GLN A 322 6.81 -2.95 -28.10
CA GLN A 322 8.23 -3.06 -27.82
C GLN A 322 8.72 -4.50 -27.98
N HIS A 323 7.92 -5.48 -27.55
CA HIS A 323 8.27 -6.90 -27.54
C HIS A 323 7.71 -7.68 -28.72
N ALA A 324 6.87 -7.06 -29.54
CA ALA A 324 6.24 -7.70 -30.67
C ALA A 324 7.06 -7.55 -31.96
N ASP A 325 6.73 -8.36 -32.96
CA ASP A 325 7.38 -8.32 -34.28
C ASP A 325 6.97 -7.08 -35.11
N ASP A 326 7.60 -6.95 -36.28
CA ASP A 326 7.34 -5.84 -37.19
C ASP A 326 5.91 -5.87 -37.75
N GLU A 327 5.32 -7.06 -37.93
CA GLU A 327 3.92 -7.20 -38.36
C GLU A 327 2.97 -6.58 -37.33
N PHE A 328 3.17 -6.88 -36.04
CA PHE A 328 2.38 -6.29 -34.96
C PHE A 328 2.46 -4.77 -34.95
N PHE A 329 3.67 -4.22 -35.04
CA PHE A 329 3.88 -2.77 -35.03
C PHE A 329 3.15 -2.11 -36.22
N GLN A 330 3.27 -2.70 -37.42
CA GLN A 330 2.61 -2.18 -38.61
C GLN A 330 1.08 -2.25 -38.49
N VAL A 331 0.53 -3.37 -38.00
CA VAL A 331 -0.92 -3.52 -37.77
C VAL A 331 -1.43 -2.51 -36.74
N LEU A 332 -0.64 -2.23 -35.70
CA LEU A 332 -0.98 -1.22 -34.69
C LEU A 332 -0.99 0.18 -35.31
N ALA A 333 0.04 0.53 -36.08
CA ALA A 333 0.15 1.82 -36.75
C ALA A 333 -1.00 2.07 -37.72
N ASP A 334 -1.31 1.11 -38.61
CA ASP A 334 -2.42 1.21 -39.55
C ASP A 334 -3.77 1.25 -38.84
N GLY A 335 -3.92 0.45 -37.79
CA GLY A 335 -5.12 0.40 -36.97
C GLY A 335 -5.42 1.73 -36.26
N LEU A 336 -4.40 2.31 -35.62
CA LEU A 336 -4.51 3.61 -34.96
C LEU A 336 -4.76 4.72 -35.98
N LYS A 337 -4.04 4.72 -37.11
CA LYS A 337 -4.25 5.69 -38.20
C LYS A 337 -5.68 5.67 -38.71
N GLN A 338 -6.28 4.49 -38.86
CA GLN A 338 -7.68 4.35 -39.26
C GLN A 338 -8.66 4.78 -38.17
N LEU A 339 -8.40 4.43 -36.90
CA LEU A 339 -9.27 4.83 -35.78
C LEU A 339 -9.28 6.34 -35.56
N THR A 340 -8.18 7.03 -35.87
CA THR A 340 -8.04 8.47 -35.66
C THR A 340 -8.24 9.31 -36.92
N ALA A 341 -8.55 8.69 -38.07
CA ALA A 341 -8.66 9.39 -39.36
C ALA A 341 -9.71 10.51 -39.33
N ASP A 342 -10.84 10.25 -38.68
CA ASP A 342 -11.97 11.18 -38.54
C ASP A 342 -12.07 11.77 -37.12
N ALA A 343 -10.98 11.75 -36.35
CA ALA A 343 -10.98 12.28 -34.98
C ALA A 343 -11.05 13.81 -35.00
N GLU A 344 -12.15 14.36 -34.50
CA GLU A 344 -12.33 15.80 -34.35
C GLU A 344 -11.37 16.40 -33.30
N PRO A 345 -11.07 17.71 -33.35
CA PRO A 345 -10.21 18.37 -32.36
C PRO A 345 -10.66 18.18 -30.90
N GLU A 346 -11.97 18.06 -30.66
CA GLU A 346 -12.53 17.79 -29.32
C GLU A 346 -12.04 16.46 -28.75
N VAL A 347 -11.93 15.40 -29.58
CA VAL A 347 -11.43 14.09 -29.13
C VAL A 347 -10.01 14.23 -28.58
N TRP A 348 -9.14 14.91 -29.30
CA TRP A 348 -7.75 15.10 -28.91
C TRP A 348 -7.60 15.92 -27.63
N SER A 349 -8.53 16.83 -27.34
CA SER A 349 -8.54 17.57 -26.08
C SER A 349 -8.83 16.69 -24.85
N LEU A 350 -9.51 15.56 -25.05
CA LEU A 350 -9.79 14.54 -24.01
C LEU A 350 -8.66 13.51 -23.87
N VAL A 351 -7.72 13.44 -24.82
CA VAL A 351 -6.60 12.48 -24.79
C VAL A 351 -5.40 13.09 -24.07
N SER A 352 -4.85 12.33 -23.12
CA SER A 352 -3.66 12.77 -22.37
C SER A 352 -2.47 13.01 -23.31
N ALA A 353 -1.66 14.03 -23.07
CA ALA A 353 -0.57 14.44 -23.97
C ALA A 353 0.42 13.30 -24.26
N GLN A 354 0.81 12.53 -23.25
CA GLN A 354 1.71 11.38 -23.43
C GLN A 354 1.14 10.32 -24.38
N HIS A 355 -0.18 10.13 -24.40
CA HIS A 355 -0.82 9.15 -25.27
C HIS A 355 -0.90 9.68 -26.70
N ARG A 356 -1.17 10.98 -26.89
CA ARG A 356 -1.07 11.64 -28.19
C ARG A 356 0.31 11.51 -28.80
N ILE A 357 1.35 11.78 -28.01
CA ILE A 357 2.75 11.65 -28.44
C ILE A 357 3.06 10.19 -28.82
N ALA A 358 2.69 9.23 -27.98
CA ALA A 358 2.92 7.80 -28.26
C ALA A 358 2.18 7.32 -29.51
N ILE A 359 0.92 7.75 -29.72
CA ILE A 359 0.15 7.45 -30.93
C ILE A 359 0.82 8.06 -32.16
N ALA A 360 1.25 9.32 -32.08
CA ALA A 360 1.93 10.00 -33.19
C ALA A 360 3.24 9.29 -33.58
N LEU A 361 4.03 8.84 -32.60
CA LEU A 361 5.26 8.07 -32.86
C LEU A 361 4.96 6.76 -33.59
N VAL A 362 3.94 6.02 -33.16
CA VAL A 362 3.55 4.74 -33.78
C VAL A 362 2.99 4.96 -35.18
N VAL A 363 2.07 5.90 -35.37
CA VAL A 363 1.48 6.23 -36.68
C VAL A 363 2.55 6.76 -37.65
N GLY A 364 3.56 7.49 -37.15
CA GLY A 364 4.71 7.96 -37.92
C GLY A 364 5.77 6.88 -38.22
N GLY A 365 5.63 5.67 -37.70
CA GLY A 365 6.59 4.58 -37.93
C GLY A 365 7.86 4.65 -37.07
N HIS A 366 7.89 5.50 -36.03
CA HIS A 366 9.08 5.74 -35.19
C HIS A 366 9.20 4.68 -34.07
N ARG A 367 9.51 3.44 -34.42
CA ARG A 367 9.55 2.29 -33.48
C ARG A 367 10.56 2.47 -32.33
N GLU A 368 11.77 2.92 -32.63
CA GLU A 368 12.83 3.15 -31.64
C GLU A 368 12.43 4.23 -30.64
N ALA A 369 12.01 5.40 -31.14
CA ALA A 369 11.53 6.50 -30.30
C ALA A 369 10.27 6.11 -29.48
N THR A 370 9.37 5.29 -30.03
CA THR A 370 8.24 4.71 -29.27
C THR A 370 8.75 3.87 -28.10
N THR A 371 9.75 3.02 -28.36
CA THR A 371 10.34 2.12 -27.37
C THR A 371 11.00 2.90 -26.24
N GLU A 372 11.77 3.93 -26.57
CA GLU A 372 12.41 4.81 -25.60
C GLU A 372 11.38 5.61 -24.77
N PHE A 373 10.41 6.24 -25.45
CA PHE A 373 9.39 7.06 -24.79
C PHE A 373 8.54 6.26 -23.80
N VAL A 374 8.15 5.03 -24.16
CA VAL A 374 7.35 4.19 -23.27
C VAL A 374 8.20 3.54 -22.18
N GLY A 375 9.38 3.01 -22.53
CA GLY A 375 10.19 2.15 -21.65
C GLY A 375 11.03 2.87 -20.59
N LEU A 376 11.29 4.18 -20.74
CA LEU A 376 12.05 4.98 -19.75
C LEU A 376 11.16 5.82 -18.83
N GLY A 377 9.85 5.55 -18.82
CA GLY A 377 8.90 6.26 -17.95
C GLY A 377 8.60 7.71 -18.37
N HIS A 378 8.95 8.11 -19.60
CA HIS A 378 8.56 9.40 -20.19
C HIS A 378 7.05 9.46 -20.49
N SER A 379 6.35 8.33 -20.45
CA SER A 379 4.89 8.27 -20.46
C SER A 379 4.23 8.79 -19.16
N ASN A 380 5.01 9.11 -18.11
CA ASN A 380 4.50 9.82 -16.93
C ASN A 380 4.84 11.32 -17.04
N PRO A 381 3.84 12.22 -17.14
CA PRO A 381 4.05 13.67 -17.20
C PRO A 381 4.96 14.23 -16.11
N LYS A 382 4.91 13.66 -14.90
CA LYS A 382 5.71 14.11 -13.75
C LYS A 382 7.22 13.86 -13.90
N ASN A 383 7.58 13.00 -14.86
CA ASN A 383 8.95 12.69 -15.23
C ASN A 383 9.47 13.52 -16.42
N LEU A 384 8.70 14.51 -16.89
CA LEU A 384 9.09 15.41 -17.97
C LEU A 384 8.99 16.88 -17.52
N PRO A 385 9.83 17.78 -18.06
CA PRO A 385 9.65 19.22 -17.88
C PRO A 385 8.35 19.72 -18.53
N GLY A 386 7.78 20.78 -17.95
CA GLY A 386 6.62 21.49 -18.50
C GLY A 386 6.99 22.89 -18.97
N ILE A 387 6.39 23.32 -20.08
CA ILE A 387 6.51 24.68 -20.63
C ILE A 387 5.15 25.35 -20.53
N VAL A 388 5.10 26.54 -19.93
CA VAL A 388 3.87 27.35 -19.85
C VAL A 388 3.91 28.39 -20.96
N ALA A 389 2.93 28.38 -21.84
CA ALA A 389 2.76 29.36 -22.92
C ALA A 389 1.28 29.48 -23.29
N ASP A 390 0.81 30.69 -23.62
CA ASP A 390 -0.54 30.96 -24.10
C ASP A 390 -1.67 30.37 -23.24
N GLY A 391 -1.52 30.40 -21.91
CA GLY A 391 -2.49 29.86 -20.96
C GLY A 391 -2.59 28.33 -20.95
N LYS A 392 -1.62 27.64 -21.54
CA LYS A 392 -1.53 26.18 -21.62
C LYS A 392 -0.19 25.68 -21.09
N VAL A 393 -0.14 24.40 -20.77
CA VAL A 393 1.07 23.70 -20.33
C VAL A 393 1.41 22.62 -21.35
N TYR A 394 2.64 22.60 -21.83
CA TYR A 394 3.14 21.66 -22.83
C TYR A 394 4.23 20.78 -22.23
N LEU A 395 4.27 19.50 -22.62
CA LEU A 395 5.36 18.59 -22.25
C LEU A 395 6.59 18.87 -23.09
N ASP A 396 7.73 19.14 -22.44
CA ASP A 396 9.02 19.14 -23.12
C ASP A 396 9.60 17.73 -23.10
N THR A 397 9.74 17.13 -24.28
CA THR A 397 10.14 15.72 -24.42
C THR A 397 11.11 15.51 -25.58
N PRO A 398 12.06 14.57 -25.46
CA PRO A 398 12.91 14.16 -26.58
C PRO A 398 12.11 13.70 -27.80
N ALA A 399 10.89 13.19 -27.62
CA ALA A 399 10.01 12.75 -28.70
C ALA A 399 9.63 13.87 -29.69
N ARG A 400 9.85 15.14 -29.35
CA ARG A 400 9.66 16.27 -30.27
C ARG A 400 10.55 16.17 -31.51
N GLN A 401 11.79 15.71 -31.35
CA GLN A 401 12.76 15.64 -32.44
C GLN A 401 12.33 14.68 -33.57
N PRO A 402 12.06 13.38 -33.31
CA PRO A 402 11.62 12.45 -34.36
C PRO A 402 10.28 12.85 -35.00
N LEU A 403 9.41 13.56 -34.26
CA LEU A 403 8.13 14.06 -34.77
C LEU A 403 8.21 15.43 -35.46
N GLY A 404 9.36 16.13 -35.40
CA GLY A 404 9.51 17.47 -35.97
C GLY A 404 8.63 18.53 -35.32
N LEU A 405 8.39 18.45 -34.00
CA LEU A 405 7.47 19.34 -33.28
C LEU A 405 8.18 20.52 -32.61
N GLU A 406 7.56 21.69 -32.71
CA GLU A 406 7.90 22.87 -31.91
C GLU A 406 7.52 22.67 -30.43
N ALA A 407 8.12 23.45 -29.53
CA ALA A 407 7.92 23.30 -28.09
C ALA A 407 6.48 23.54 -27.60
N THR A 408 5.68 24.29 -28.36
CA THR A 408 4.27 24.63 -28.06
C THR A 408 3.28 23.96 -29.01
N ASP A 409 3.69 22.87 -29.67
CA ASP A 409 2.79 22.12 -30.55
C ASP A 409 1.57 21.57 -29.76
N PRO A 410 0.34 21.65 -30.30
CA PRO A 410 -0.86 21.14 -29.64
C PRO A 410 -0.79 19.67 -29.21
N LEU A 411 0.00 18.81 -29.88
CA LEU A 411 0.21 17.41 -29.48
C LEU A 411 0.86 17.28 -28.09
N LEU A 412 1.63 18.29 -27.68
CA LEU A 412 2.36 18.33 -26.42
C LEU A 412 1.54 18.94 -25.28
N ALA A 413 0.47 19.68 -25.60
CA ALA A 413 -0.35 20.38 -24.62
C ALA A 413 -1.03 19.39 -23.67
N LEU A 414 -0.90 19.57 -22.35
CA LEU A 414 -1.60 18.77 -21.35
C LEU A 414 -3.11 18.91 -21.49
N ALA A 415 -3.83 17.80 -21.36
CA ALA A 415 -5.29 17.80 -21.33
C ALA A 415 -5.84 18.33 -20.00
N ASP A 416 -7.09 18.79 -19.98
CA ASP A 416 -7.69 19.44 -18.81
C ASP A 416 -7.66 18.56 -17.54
N HIS A 417 -7.91 17.25 -17.69
CA HIS A 417 -7.86 16.28 -16.59
C HIS A 417 -6.46 16.04 -16.02
N GLN A 418 -5.41 16.45 -16.72
CA GLN A 418 -4.02 16.42 -16.24
C GLN A 418 -3.65 17.67 -15.43
N LEU A 419 -4.51 18.70 -15.43
CA LEU A 419 -4.33 19.99 -14.76
C LEU A 419 -5.35 20.11 -13.60
N GLY A 420 -5.55 19.03 -12.86
CA GLY A 420 -6.49 18.96 -11.74
C GLY A 420 -5.96 19.66 -10.49
N LEU A 421 -6.87 20.15 -9.64
CA LEU A 421 -6.53 20.74 -8.35
C LEU A 421 -6.25 19.64 -7.31
N VAL A 422 -5.01 19.62 -6.84
CA VAL A 422 -4.56 18.79 -5.72
C VAL A 422 -4.64 19.62 -4.44
N THR A 423 -5.33 19.09 -3.44
CA THR A 423 -5.45 19.72 -2.12
C THR A 423 -5.05 18.72 -1.04
N SER A 424 -4.45 19.20 0.04
CA SER A 424 -4.22 18.42 1.26
C SER A 424 -4.17 19.34 2.47
N ILE A 425 -4.81 18.93 3.56
CA ILE A 425 -4.75 19.57 4.86
C ILE A 425 -3.76 18.79 5.72
N ARG A 426 -2.69 19.45 6.15
CA ARG A 426 -1.66 18.89 7.05
C ARG A 426 -2.01 19.11 8.51
N ARG A 427 -2.45 20.32 8.87
CA ARG A 427 -2.87 20.68 10.21
C ARG A 427 -4.23 21.34 10.20
N ALA A 428 -5.02 21.02 11.21
CA ALA A 428 -6.26 21.68 11.54
C ALA A 428 -6.33 21.77 13.05
N TYR A 429 -6.48 22.98 13.60
CA TYR A 429 -6.44 23.22 15.05
C TYR A 429 -7.11 24.55 15.42
N TRP A 430 -7.48 24.67 16.69
CA TRP A 430 -7.98 25.90 17.31
C TRP A 430 -6.83 26.62 18.02
N ASP A 431 -6.80 27.95 17.96
CA ASP A 431 -5.90 28.77 18.78
C ASP A 431 -6.55 29.19 20.10
N GLU A 432 -5.86 30.03 20.87
CA GLU A 432 -6.34 30.54 22.16
C GLU A 432 -7.52 31.51 22.04
N ASP A 433 -7.71 32.12 20.86
CA ASP A 433 -8.79 33.07 20.55
C ASP A 433 -10.03 32.37 19.98
N HIS A 434 -10.03 31.03 19.94
CA HIS A 434 -11.07 30.19 19.34
C HIS A 434 -11.24 30.40 17.83
N ASP A 435 -10.18 30.85 17.15
CA ASP A 435 -10.14 30.87 15.69
C ASP A 435 -9.68 29.50 15.17
N PHE A 436 -10.26 29.06 14.05
CA PHE A 436 -9.93 27.77 13.46
C PHE A 436 -8.92 27.93 12.33
N HIS A 437 -7.78 27.28 12.46
CA HIS A 437 -6.72 27.30 11.46
C HIS A 437 -6.65 26.00 10.65
N VAL A 438 -6.39 26.15 9.36
CA VAL A 438 -6.13 25.05 8.43
C VAL A 438 -4.82 25.33 7.71
N GLU A 439 -3.84 24.44 7.87
CA GLU A 439 -2.56 24.50 7.16
C GLU A 439 -2.47 23.36 6.16
N GLY A 440 -1.97 23.64 4.97
CA GLY A 440 -1.90 22.66 3.90
C GLY A 440 -1.40 23.25 2.59
N TRP A 441 -1.78 22.62 1.48
CA TRP A 441 -1.44 23.08 0.14
C TRP A 441 -2.58 22.88 -0.84
N ALA A 442 -2.63 23.73 -1.85
CA ALA A 442 -3.55 23.65 -2.97
C ALA A 442 -2.87 24.08 -4.27
N TYR A 443 -2.65 23.14 -5.20
CA TYR A 443 -1.93 23.41 -6.46
C TYR A 443 -2.55 22.72 -7.67
N ILE A 444 -2.35 23.30 -8.85
CA ILE A 444 -2.71 22.71 -10.14
C ILE A 444 -1.58 21.74 -10.54
N ASP A 445 -1.91 20.46 -10.72
CA ASP A 445 -0.90 19.42 -11.04
C ASP A 445 -0.20 19.71 -12.37
N ASN A 446 1.04 19.25 -12.51
CA ASN A 446 1.93 19.48 -13.67
C ASN A 446 2.26 20.95 -14.02
N VAL A 447 1.95 21.92 -13.16
CA VAL A 447 2.37 23.33 -13.32
C VAL A 447 3.54 23.66 -12.39
N ASP A 448 4.67 24.15 -12.92
CA ASP A 448 5.76 24.68 -12.09
C ASP A 448 5.39 26.08 -11.56
N LEU A 449 4.95 26.15 -10.30
CA LEU A 449 4.48 27.38 -9.69
C LEU A 449 5.59 28.39 -9.42
N SER A 450 6.86 27.97 -9.45
CA SER A 450 7.99 28.91 -9.32
C SER A 450 8.17 29.82 -10.55
N ARG A 451 7.52 29.48 -11.66
CA ARG A 451 7.60 30.22 -12.94
C ARG A 451 6.32 30.98 -13.27
N CYS A 452 5.33 30.96 -12.40
CA CYS A 452 4.01 31.55 -12.65
C CYS A 452 3.51 32.29 -11.42
N GLU A 453 2.87 33.44 -11.62
CA GLU A 453 2.05 34.05 -10.58
C GLU A 453 0.95 33.07 -10.18
N THR A 454 0.80 32.85 -8.88
CA THR A 454 -0.12 31.85 -8.34
C THR A 454 -0.91 32.44 -7.19
N GLU A 455 -2.22 32.51 -7.38
CA GLU A 455 -3.19 32.90 -6.37
C GLU A 455 -3.80 31.64 -5.73
N VAL A 456 -3.86 31.60 -4.40
CA VAL A 456 -4.55 30.55 -3.65
C VAL A 456 -5.56 31.24 -2.73
N ARG A 457 -6.84 30.96 -2.97
CA ARG A 457 -7.98 31.43 -2.18
C ARG A 457 -8.56 30.25 -1.42
N ILE A 458 -8.74 30.39 -0.11
CA ILE A 458 -9.46 29.42 0.73
C ILE A 458 -10.71 30.12 1.25
N PHE A 459 -11.85 29.46 1.12
CA PHE A 459 -13.14 30.04 1.48
C PHE A 459 -14.08 28.98 2.05
N ALA A 460 -15.00 29.40 2.90
CA ALA A 460 -16.06 28.58 3.47
C ALA A 460 -17.36 28.80 2.69
N VAL A 461 -18.14 27.75 2.48
CA VAL A 461 -19.48 27.79 1.88
C VAL A 461 -20.50 27.36 2.92
N GLU A 462 -21.45 28.23 3.24
CA GLU A 462 -22.50 27.95 4.23
C GLU A 462 -23.59 27.01 3.68
N GLY A 463 -23.93 25.99 4.47
CA GLY A 463 -24.97 25.03 4.21
C GLY A 463 -26.36 25.66 4.29
N GLY A 464 -27.14 25.52 3.22
CA GLY A 464 -28.52 26.02 3.12
C GLY A 464 -28.64 27.32 2.33
N THR A 465 -27.71 28.27 2.50
CA THR A 465 -27.66 29.55 1.76
C THR A 465 -26.75 29.49 0.54
N GLY A 466 -25.66 28.72 0.61
CA GLY A 466 -24.61 28.68 -0.40
C GLY A 466 -23.70 29.92 -0.40
N THR A 467 -23.78 30.76 0.64
CA THR A 467 -22.96 31.98 0.75
C THR A 467 -21.49 31.63 0.95
N GLU A 468 -20.61 32.28 0.19
CA GLU A 468 -19.15 32.14 0.31
C GLU A 468 -18.56 33.17 1.27
N PHE A 469 -17.61 32.74 2.10
CA PHE A 469 -16.86 33.58 3.03
C PHE A 469 -15.36 33.33 2.86
N ASP A 470 -14.60 34.36 2.50
CA ASP A 470 -13.15 34.24 2.36
C ASP A 470 -12.47 34.10 3.72
N LEU A 471 -11.57 33.13 3.82
CA LEU A 471 -10.70 32.99 4.98
C LEU A 471 -9.47 33.88 4.79
N GLN A 472 -8.86 34.28 5.90
CA GLN A 472 -7.59 34.97 5.87
C GLN A 472 -6.49 33.97 5.51
N VAL A 473 -5.91 34.09 4.32
CA VAL A 473 -4.88 33.17 3.81
C VAL A 473 -3.50 33.80 3.93
N GLN A 474 -2.60 33.14 4.67
CA GLN A 474 -1.18 33.44 4.72
C GLN A 474 -0.40 32.40 3.92
N ARG A 475 0.51 32.84 3.05
CA ARG A 475 1.38 31.97 2.27
C ARG A 475 2.51 31.43 3.14
N GLN A 476 2.76 30.13 3.07
CA GLN A 476 3.81 29.46 3.86
C GLN A 476 4.60 28.47 3.00
N PRO A 477 5.47 28.92 2.09
CA PRO A 477 6.21 28.02 1.21
C PRO A 477 6.94 26.91 1.98
N SER A 478 6.80 25.67 1.52
CA SER A 478 7.41 24.52 2.18
C SER A 478 7.83 23.46 1.16
N ALA A 479 9.09 23.01 1.22
CA ALA A 479 9.63 21.95 0.35
C ALA A 479 8.84 20.63 0.44
N GLU A 480 8.12 20.40 1.54
CA GLU A 480 7.32 19.19 1.77
C GLU A 480 6.30 18.93 0.65
N VAL A 481 5.60 19.96 0.15
CA VAL A 481 4.60 19.75 -0.92
C VAL A 481 5.25 19.28 -2.21
N THR A 482 6.40 19.84 -2.56
CA THR A 482 7.16 19.43 -3.75
C THR A 482 7.66 17.99 -3.58
N GLN A 483 8.15 17.62 -2.40
CA GLN A 483 8.55 16.25 -2.08
C GLN A 483 7.36 15.28 -2.16
N ALA A 484 6.20 15.65 -1.60
CA ALA A 484 4.98 14.85 -1.62
C ALA A 484 4.41 14.66 -3.03
N SER A 485 4.58 15.64 -3.92
CA SER A 485 4.07 15.59 -5.30
C SER A 485 4.75 14.53 -6.17
N LYS A 486 5.99 14.14 -5.81
CA LYS A 486 6.90 13.28 -6.59
C LYS A 486 7.20 13.79 -8.00
N HIS A 487 6.95 15.07 -8.29
CA HIS A 487 7.27 15.66 -9.59
C HIS A 487 8.77 15.96 -9.69
N ARG A 488 9.40 15.62 -10.82
CA ARG A 488 10.85 15.84 -11.04
C ARG A 488 11.24 17.26 -11.46
N PHE A 489 10.30 18.06 -11.97
CA PHE A 489 10.58 19.37 -12.54
C PHE A 489 9.76 20.51 -11.93
N ALA A 490 8.49 20.29 -11.57
CA ALA A 490 7.62 21.32 -11.01
C ALA A 490 7.92 21.63 -9.54
N ASN A 491 7.98 22.90 -9.18
CA ASN A 491 8.01 23.37 -7.80
C ASN A 491 6.60 23.78 -7.35
N TYR A 492 6.11 23.18 -6.26
CA TYR A 492 4.80 23.48 -5.68
C TYR A 492 4.87 24.25 -4.37
N GLU A 493 6.05 24.54 -3.84
CA GLU A 493 6.23 25.21 -2.54
C GLU A 493 5.35 26.45 -2.38
N PRO A 494 5.21 27.34 -3.40
CA PRO A 494 4.36 28.50 -3.27
C PRO A 494 2.92 28.16 -2.85
N SER A 495 2.36 27.03 -3.27
CA SER A 495 0.97 26.64 -3.00
C SER A 495 0.57 26.43 -1.54
N CYS A 496 1.55 26.38 -0.64
CA CYS A 496 1.31 26.14 0.78
C CYS A 496 0.68 27.35 1.46
N PHE A 497 -0.27 27.08 2.35
CA PHE A 497 -1.06 28.09 3.02
C PHE A 497 -1.35 27.75 4.49
N ARG A 498 -1.57 28.80 5.29
CA ARG A 498 -2.34 28.79 6.53
C ARG A 498 -3.57 29.66 6.32
N ALA A 499 -4.75 29.07 6.43
CA ALA A 499 -6.04 29.75 6.33
C ALA A 499 -6.68 29.84 7.71
N THR A 500 -7.16 31.02 8.08
CA THR A 500 -7.84 31.26 9.37
C THR A 500 -9.31 31.58 9.12
N LEU A 501 -10.18 30.82 9.78
CA LEU A 501 -11.58 31.16 9.96
C LEU A 501 -11.75 31.80 11.33
N ALA A 502 -11.93 33.12 11.34
CA ALA A 502 -12.08 33.87 12.57
C ALA A 502 -13.54 33.85 13.04
N PHE A 503 -13.77 33.51 14.30
CA PHE A 503 -15.10 33.55 14.93
C PHE A 503 -15.32 34.83 15.75
N SER A 504 -14.25 35.59 16.00
CA SER A 504 -14.21 36.84 16.76
C SER A 504 -15.06 38.01 16.20
N GLY A 505 -15.83 37.79 15.14
CA GLY A 505 -16.93 38.67 14.69
C GLY A 505 -18.17 37.93 14.14
N ALA A 506 -18.17 36.59 14.15
CA ALA A 506 -19.20 35.73 13.58
C ALA A 506 -20.35 35.40 14.55
N SER A 507 -20.30 35.89 15.80
CA SER A 507 -21.45 35.80 16.72
C SER A 507 -22.70 36.51 16.19
N ALA A 508 -22.59 37.25 15.07
CA ALA A 508 -23.68 37.96 14.41
C ALA A 508 -24.44 37.14 13.33
N THR A 509 -23.99 35.93 12.96
CA THR A 509 -24.54 35.19 11.80
C THR A 509 -25.19 33.83 12.09
N LEU A 510 -25.24 33.35 13.34
CA LEU A 510 -26.24 32.34 13.71
C LEU A 510 -27.60 33.02 13.76
N GLY A 511 -28.19 33.24 12.58
CA GLY A 511 -29.50 33.86 12.47
C GLY A 511 -30.52 33.11 13.33
N ASP A 512 -31.46 33.85 13.92
CA ASP A 512 -32.55 33.36 14.79
C ASP A 512 -33.40 32.21 14.20
N ALA A 513 -33.18 31.85 12.93
CA ALA A 513 -33.87 30.79 12.23
C ALA A 513 -33.01 29.49 12.20
N ALA A 514 -33.29 28.61 13.18
CA ALA A 514 -33.02 27.17 13.17
C ALA A 514 -31.63 26.66 13.62
N GLY A 515 -31.07 27.19 14.70
CA GLY A 515 -30.30 26.42 15.72
C GLY A 515 -29.00 25.69 15.33
N GLN A 516 -28.57 25.72 14.07
CA GLN A 516 -27.33 25.08 13.58
C GLN A 516 -26.87 25.74 12.27
N ALA A 517 -25.58 26.09 12.18
CA ALA A 517 -24.93 26.52 10.95
C ALA A 517 -23.86 25.51 10.52
N GLU A 518 -23.69 25.31 9.22
CA GLU A 518 -22.71 24.38 8.65
C GLU A 518 -21.87 25.10 7.61
N TRP A 519 -20.55 24.90 7.61
CA TRP A 519 -19.64 25.45 6.61
C TRP A 519 -18.74 24.37 6.02
N GLN A 520 -18.64 24.33 4.70
CA GLN A 520 -17.73 23.46 3.96
C GLN A 520 -16.55 24.27 3.43
N LEU A 521 -15.31 23.80 3.59
CA LEU A 521 -14.14 24.53 3.15
C LEU A 521 -13.71 24.15 1.73
N TRP A 522 -13.45 25.16 0.91
CA TRP A 522 -13.06 25.07 -0.49
C TRP A 522 -11.72 25.76 -0.75
N ALA A 523 -11.05 25.32 -1.80
CA ALA A 523 -9.88 25.99 -2.35
C ALA A 523 -10.12 26.36 -3.80
N SER A 524 -9.68 27.57 -4.16
CA SER A 524 -9.59 28.07 -5.53
C SER A 524 -8.15 28.44 -5.82
N VAL A 525 -7.62 27.99 -6.95
CA VAL A 525 -6.25 28.27 -7.38
C VAL A 525 -6.26 28.78 -8.80
N THR A 526 -5.60 29.91 -9.02
CA THR A 526 -5.34 30.47 -10.34
C THR A 526 -3.83 30.49 -10.57
N SER A 527 -3.35 29.80 -11.60
CA SER A 527 -1.94 29.81 -12.00
C SER A 527 -1.80 29.48 -13.48
N ALA A 528 -0.82 30.07 -14.17
CA ALA A 528 -0.60 29.87 -15.60
C ALA A 528 -1.85 30.16 -16.49
N GLY A 529 -2.75 31.04 -16.04
CA GLY A 529 -4.04 31.31 -16.72
C GLY A 529 -5.12 30.23 -16.50
N ILE A 530 -4.83 29.22 -15.68
CA ILE A 530 -5.74 28.11 -15.37
C ILE A 530 -6.37 28.37 -14.00
N HIS A 531 -7.69 28.31 -13.94
CA HIS A 531 -8.45 28.44 -12.70
C HIS A 531 -9.09 27.10 -12.30
N ARG A 532 -8.97 26.72 -11.04
CA ARG A 532 -9.58 25.50 -10.49
C ARG A 532 -10.13 25.74 -9.11
N THR A 533 -11.32 25.19 -8.85
CA THR A 533 -11.99 25.27 -7.56
C THR A 533 -12.44 23.88 -7.13
N LYS A 534 -12.19 23.51 -5.87
CA LYS A 534 -12.57 22.21 -5.32
C LYS A 534 -12.71 22.26 -3.81
N LEU A 535 -13.63 21.46 -3.29
CA LEU A 535 -13.76 21.15 -1.87
C LEU A 535 -12.44 20.60 -1.28
N LEU A 536 -12.04 21.09 -0.11
CA LEU A 536 -10.87 20.60 0.63
C LEU A 536 -11.14 19.19 1.13
N THR A 537 -10.68 18.22 0.34
CA THR A 537 -10.93 16.79 0.52
C THR A 537 -9.66 16.01 0.78
N GLY A 538 -8.46 16.54 0.54
CA GLY A 538 -7.23 15.87 0.95
C GLY A 538 -6.91 16.13 2.42
N VAL A 539 -6.53 15.08 3.15
CA VAL A 539 -6.09 15.17 4.54
C VAL A 539 -4.85 14.29 4.71
N ASP A 540 -3.76 14.89 5.18
CA ASP A 540 -2.63 14.16 5.71
C ASP A 540 -3.00 13.65 7.11
N ARG A 541 -3.36 12.37 7.18
CA ARG A 541 -3.76 11.72 8.43
C ARG A 541 -2.60 11.58 9.42
N GLY A 542 -1.37 11.89 9.01
CA GLY A 542 -0.21 11.89 9.89
C GLY A 542 -0.01 13.19 10.67
N GLY A 543 -0.70 14.27 10.31
CA GLY A 543 -0.72 15.51 11.09
C GLY A 543 -1.94 15.65 11.99
N SER A 544 -2.11 16.81 12.63
CA SER A 544 -3.27 17.09 13.50
C SER A 544 -4.61 16.95 12.76
N ALA A 545 -4.63 17.16 11.44
CA ALA A 545 -5.81 16.96 10.61
C ALA A 545 -6.32 15.51 10.61
N GLY A 546 -5.48 14.53 10.99
CA GLY A 546 -5.87 13.15 11.21
C GLY A 546 -6.80 12.93 12.41
N ARG A 547 -6.88 13.91 13.33
CA ARG A 547 -7.78 13.89 14.49
C ARG A 547 -8.30 15.29 14.79
N LEU A 548 -9.43 15.61 14.17
CA LEU A 548 -10.14 16.88 14.30
C LEU A 548 -10.83 16.99 15.67
N GLN A 549 -10.88 18.20 16.22
CA GLN A 549 -11.47 18.47 17.53
C GLN A 549 -12.50 19.59 17.41
N ALA A 550 -13.62 19.42 18.10
CA ALA A 550 -14.59 20.48 18.34
C ALA A 550 -14.07 21.47 19.38
N ASP A 551 -14.56 22.71 19.32
CA ASP A 551 -14.32 23.71 20.35
C ASP A 551 -15.57 24.53 20.70
N PHE A 552 -15.46 25.32 21.76
CA PHE A 552 -16.55 26.14 22.30
C PHE A 552 -16.19 27.62 22.19
N LEU A 553 -17.05 28.39 21.53
CA LEU A 553 -16.92 29.83 21.45
C LEU A 553 -17.28 30.50 22.80
N PRO A 554 -16.84 31.74 23.06
CA PRO A 554 -17.11 32.44 24.32
C PRO A 554 -18.59 32.60 24.69
N ASP A 555 -19.50 32.54 23.71
CA ASP A 555 -20.96 32.61 23.91
C ASP A 555 -21.61 31.24 24.24
N GLY A 556 -20.81 30.17 24.34
CA GLY A 556 -21.26 28.81 24.61
C GLY A 556 -21.68 28.01 23.37
N THR A 557 -21.52 28.55 22.17
CA THR A 557 -21.72 27.81 20.91
C THR A 557 -20.66 26.73 20.76
N GLN A 558 -21.09 25.51 20.44
CA GLN A 558 -20.20 24.40 20.12
C GLN A 558 -19.99 24.32 18.61
N VAL A 559 -18.73 24.24 18.17
CA VAL A 559 -18.37 24.05 16.76
C VAL A 559 -17.73 22.69 16.58
N ASP A 560 -18.47 21.75 15.99
CA ASP A 560 -17.95 20.43 15.63
C ASP A 560 -17.17 20.51 14.32
N VAL A 561 -16.02 19.83 14.28
CA VAL A 561 -15.21 19.72 13.07
C VAL A 561 -15.23 18.27 12.59
N SER A 562 -15.66 18.07 11.35
CA SER A 562 -15.77 16.75 10.75
C SER A 562 -15.14 16.70 9.37
N TYR A 563 -14.80 15.50 8.94
CA TYR A 563 -14.27 15.27 7.60
C TYR A 563 -14.90 14.04 6.97
N SER A 564 -15.30 14.15 5.70
CA SER A 564 -15.65 13.00 4.88
C SER A 564 -15.16 13.17 3.44
N ALA A 565 -15.01 12.05 2.72
CA ALA A 565 -14.67 12.11 1.30
C ALA A 565 -15.72 12.84 0.45
N LYS A 566 -16.96 12.96 0.95
CA LYS A 566 -18.09 13.59 0.25
C LYS A 566 -18.26 15.07 0.60
N SER A 567 -18.15 15.41 1.87
CA SER A 567 -18.37 16.77 2.40
C SER A 567 -17.09 17.55 2.64
N GLY A 568 -15.92 16.93 2.43
CA GLY A 568 -14.62 17.55 2.74
C GLY A 568 -14.51 17.85 4.22
N LEU A 569 -13.72 18.87 4.56
CA LEU A 569 -13.66 19.46 5.90
C LEU A 569 -14.90 20.34 6.13
N THR A 570 -15.67 20.01 7.17
CA THR A 570 -16.95 20.64 7.50
C THR A 570 -16.94 21.10 8.96
N LEU A 571 -17.34 22.34 9.21
CA LEU A 571 -17.57 22.87 10.55
C LEU A 571 -19.06 23.02 10.80
N THR A 572 -19.52 22.67 11.99
CA THR A 572 -20.93 22.70 12.37
C THR A 572 -21.10 23.41 13.71
N ALA A 573 -21.57 24.65 13.69
CA ALA A 573 -21.89 25.41 14.90
C ALA A 573 -23.32 25.13 15.37
N HIS A 574 -23.51 24.88 16.66
CA HIS A 574 -24.81 24.70 17.30
C HIS A 574 -24.73 24.98 18.80
N HIS A 575 -25.85 25.31 19.43
CA HIS A 575 -25.91 25.41 20.89
C HIS A 575 -26.11 24.03 21.53
N PRO A 576 -25.26 23.63 22.50
CA PRO A 576 -25.43 22.37 23.19
C PRO A 576 -26.66 22.41 24.10
N ARG A 577 -27.48 21.35 24.07
CA ARG A 577 -28.72 21.27 24.88
C ARG A 577 -28.48 20.95 26.36
N ALA A 578 -27.32 20.35 26.66
CA ALA A 578 -26.90 19.94 27.99
C ALA A 578 -25.39 20.19 28.14
N VAL A 579 -24.99 20.85 29.22
CA VAL A 579 -23.60 21.26 29.48
C VAL A 579 -23.18 20.78 30.87
N VAL A 580 -21.95 20.28 31.00
CA VAL A 580 -21.37 19.93 32.30
C VAL A 580 -21.29 21.16 33.19
N ALA A 581 -21.94 21.13 34.36
CA ALA A 581 -21.75 22.11 35.43
C ALA A 581 -20.52 21.71 36.26
N GLU A 582 -20.52 20.47 36.74
CA GLU A 582 -19.43 19.87 37.51
C GLU A 582 -19.36 18.37 37.21
N ALA A 583 -18.16 17.81 37.15
CA ALA A 583 -17.96 16.38 36.96
C ALA A 583 -16.75 15.88 37.76
N SER A 584 -16.91 14.77 38.47
CA SER A 584 -15.80 14.10 39.16
C SER A 584 -16.04 12.59 39.25
N ILE A 585 -14.95 11.84 39.41
CA ILE A 585 -15.01 10.40 39.69
C ILE A 585 -14.24 10.15 41.00
N GLN A 586 -14.90 9.49 41.94
CA GLN A 586 -14.27 9.02 43.18
C GLN A 586 -14.68 7.57 43.42
N ALA A 587 -13.71 6.69 43.67
CA ALA A 587 -13.94 5.26 43.89
C ALA A 587 -14.90 4.63 42.85
N ARG A 588 -14.68 4.93 41.55
CA ARG A 588 -15.51 4.50 40.40
C ARG A 588 -16.95 5.04 40.37
N THR A 589 -17.35 5.89 41.31
CA THR A 589 -18.63 6.62 41.26
C THR A 589 -18.44 7.93 40.52
N LEU A 590 -19.12 8.07 39.39
CA LEU A 590 -19.23 9.33 38.66
C LEU A 590 -20.29 10.21 39.35
N GLN A 591 -19.91 11.41 39.75
CA GLN A 591 -20.82 12.49 40.10
C GLN A 591 -20.82 13.52 38.98
N LEU A 592 -21.99 13.84 38.45
CA LEU A 592 -22.17 14.77 37.34
C LEU A 592 -23.36 15.70 37.59
N SER A 593 -23.10 17.00 37.54
CA SER A 593 -24.12 18.04 37.52
C SER A 593 -24.20 18.66 36.12
N VAL A 594 -25.41 18.92 35.63
CA VAL A 594 -25.66 19.35 34.24
C VAL A 594 -26.56 20.59 34.20
N ILE A 595 -26.22 21.55 33.34
CA ILE A 595 -27.04 22.72 33.00
C ILE A 595 -27.79 22.42 31.70
N GLY A 596 -29.12 22.55 31.71
CA GLY A 596 -29.95 22.51 30.50
C GLY A 596 -30.18 23.93 29.96
N THR A 597 -30.07 24.11 28.65
CA THR A 597 -30.08 25.43 27.99
C THR A 597 -31.40 25.77 27.28
N ASP A 598 -32.02 24.80 26.60
CA ASP A 598 -33.25 25.00 25.78
C ASP A 598 -34.52 24.39 26.41
N ASP A 599 -34.89 24.84 27.62
CA ASP A 599 -35.98 24.25 28.43
C ASP A 599 -35.80 22.74 28.72
N LEU A 600 -34.62 22.18 28.41
CA LEU A 600 -34.31 20.79 28.64
C LEU A 600 -34.38 20.53 30.15
N ARG A 601 -35.24 19.59 30.54
CA ARG A 601 -35.33 19.10 31.92
C ARG A 601 -34.62 17.74 31.99
N PRO A 602 -33.38 17.66 32.50
CA PRO A 602 -32.70 16.39 32.71
C PRO A 602 -33.49 15.56 33.71
N VAL A 603 -33.90 14.35 33.29
CA VAL A 603 -34.61 13.41 34.17
C VAL A 603 -33.68 12.25 34.53
N ARG A 604 -32.94 11.73 33.57
CA ARG A 604 -31.97 10.65 33.79
C ARG A 604 -30.64 10.92 33.12
N LEU A 605 -29.55 10.53 33.78
CA LEU A 605 -28.24 10.35 33.18
C LEU A 605 -28.15 8.95 32.60
N GLU A 606 -27.79 8.80 31.32
CA GLU A 606 -27.49 7.53 30.67
C GLU A 606 -25.96 7.40 30.49
N LEU A 607 -25.39 6.30 30.98
CA LEU A 607 -24.01 5.91 30.75
C LEU A 607 -24.00 4.66 29.85
N ALA A 608 -23.45 4.77 28.64
CA ALA A 608 -23.47 3.70 27.63
C ALA A 608 -22.05 3.27 27.26
N GLY A 609 -21.74 1.98 27.48
CA GLY A 609 -20.46 1.37 27.12
C GLY A 609 -20.37 1.11 25.62
N ASN A 610 -19.33 1.63 24.98
CA ASN A 610 -19.15 1.52 23.54
C ASN A 610 -18.84 0.09 23.09
N ARG A 611 -18.05 -0.66 23.88
CA ARG A 611 -17.66 -2.04 23.59
C ARG A 611 -18.62 -3.05 24.20
N SER A 612 -18.85 -2.97 25.52
CA SER A 612 -19.73 -3.89 26.26
C SER A 612 -21.21 -3.77 25.90
N LYS A 613 -21.61 -2.66 25.27
CA LYS A 613 -23.02 -2.30 24.99
C LYS A 613 -23.89 -2.22 26.26
N ARG A 614 -23.27 -2.18 27.45
CA ARG A 614 -23.98 -1.97 28.71
C ARG A 614 -24.56 -0.57 28.76
N GLN A 615 -25.76 -0.44 29.31
CA GLN A 615 -26.41 0.84 29.54
C GLN A 615 -26.86 0.90 30.99
N LEU A 616 -26.52 1.99 31.65
CA LEU A 616 -26.92 2.28 33.02
C LEU A 616 -27.60 3.62 33.02
N THR A 617 -28.54 3.78 33.95
CA THR A 617 -29.21 5.05 34.14
C THR A 617 -29.25 5.42 35.61
N ALA A 618 -29.06 6.69 35.91
CA ALA A 618 -29.29 7.28 37.23
C ALA A 618 -30.29 8.43 37.09
N ASP A 619 -31.24 8.52 38.02
CA ASP A 619 -32.16 9.66 38.05
C ASP A 619 -31.41 10.91 38.53
N PHE A 620 -31.69 12.06 37.91
CA PHE A 620 -31.19 13.33 38.40
C PHE A 620 -31.96 13.76 39.65
N THR A 621 -31.22 14.10 40.71
CA THR A 621 -31.73 14.77 41.90
C THR A 621 -31.40 16.26 41.83
N ARG A 622 -32.25 17.12 42.42
CA ARG A 622 -31.97 18.57 42.51
C ARG A 622 -31.31 18.87 43.85
N GLU A 623 -30.03 19.23 43.82
CA GLU A 623 -29.33 19.94 44.90
C GLU A 623 -29.12 21.38 44.41
N ASP A 624 -29.50 22.38 45.21
CA ASP A 624 -29.27 23.81 44.93
C ASP A 624 -29.69 24.30 43.51
N ASP A 625 -30.85 23.84 43.03
CA ASP A 625 -31.45 24.12 41.71
C ASP A 625 -30.72 23.59 40.46
N VAL A 626 -29.57 22.92 40.59
CA VAL A 626 -28.86 22.25 39.47
C VAL A 626 -29.12 20.74 39.49
N PRO A 627 -29.57 20.12 38.37
CA PRO A 627 -29.70 18.67 38.26
C PRO A 627 -28.34 17.96 38.44
N SER A 628 -28.23 17.11 39.45
CA SER A 628 -27.06 16.26 39.71
C SER A 628 -27.42 14.78 39.74
N ALA A 629 -26.56 13.92 39.19
CA ALA A 629 -26.73 12.47 39.19
C ALA A 629 -25.43 11.79 39.64
N ARG A 630 -25.60 10.69 40.38
CA ARG A 630 -24.50 9.79 40.75
C ARG A 630 -24.71 8.44 40.09
N ILE A 631 -23.69 7.93 39.41
CA ILE A 631 -23.74 6.64 38.74
C ILE A 631 -22.43 5.89 38.94
N GLU A 632 -22.51 4.64 39.37
CA GLU A 632 -21.34 3.78 39.52
C GLU A 632 -20.89 3.28 38.13
N VAL A 633 -19.62 3.54 37.78
CA VAL A 633 -19.01 3.07 36.54
C VAL A 633 -18.67 1.58 36.73
N PRO A 634 -19.31 0.65 36.01
CA PRO A 634 -19.12 -0.77 36.26
C PRO A 634 -17.70 -1.19 35.90
N THR A 635 -17.15 -2.08 36.70
CA THR A 635 -15.90 -2.76 36.32
C THR A 635 -16.13 -3.52 35.01
N PRO A 636 -15.26 -3.35 33.99
CA PRO A 636 -15.33 -4.11 32.77
C PRO A 636 -15.19 -5.59 33.11
N GLN A 637 -16.00 -6.46 32.48
CA GLN A 637 -15.75 -7.90 32.58
C GLN A 637 -14.53 -8.23 31.74
N ILE A 638 -13.46 -8.68 32.38
CA ILE A 638 -12.26 -9.18 31.70
C ILE A 638 -12.62 -10.56 31.12
N ASP A 639 -12.71 -10.66 29.80
CA ASP A 639 -12.78 -11.96 29.12
C ASP A 639 -11.37 -12.37 28.73
N GLU A 640 -10.76 -13.25 29.53
CA GLU A 640 -9.42 -13.81 29.31
C GLU A 640 -9.28 -14.54 27.95
N ARG A 641 -10.38 -14.82 27.25
CA ARG A 641 -10.38 -15.46 25.92
C ARG A 641 -10.44 -14.47 24.76
N SER A 642 -10.68 -13.19 25.04
CA SER A 642 -10.66 -12.14 24.01
C SER A 642 -9.22 -11.63 23.82
N ASP A 643 -8.81 -11.39 22.57
CA ASP A 643 -7.49 -10.86 22.23
C ASP A 643 -7.63 -9.52 21.47
N PRO A 644 -7.19 -8.39 22.05
CA PRO A 644 -6.75 -8.28 23.44
C PRO A 644 -7.95 -8.42 24.41
N PRO A 645 -7.70 -8.84 25.66
CA PRO A 645 -8.71 -8.83 26.72
C PRO A 645 -9.35 -7.44 26.82
N ILE A 646 -10.54 -7.29 27.44
CA ILE A 646 -11.21 -5.97 27.48
C ILE A 646 -10.40 -4.98 28.34
N ASP A 647 -9.39 -4.33 27.72
CA ASP A 647 -8.41 -3.43 28.35
C ASP A 647 -8.91 -2.01 28.50
N ARG A 648 -9.93 -1.62 27.71
CA ARG A 648 -10.50 -0.28 27.71
C ARG A 648 -11.99 -0.31 27.42
N GLU A 649 -12.77 0.33 28.27
CA GLU A 649 -14.16 0.70 27.97
C GLU A 649 -14.26 2.22 27.86
N ASN A 650 -14.89 2.69 26.77
CA ASN A 650 -15.25 4.09 26.63
C ASN A 650 -16.74 4.21 26.88
N TRP A 651 -17.11 5.00 27.87
CA TRP A 651 -18.49 5.26 28.20
C TRP A 651 -18.90 6.62 27.67
N THR A 652 -19.96 6.65 26.87
CA THR A 652 -20.59 7.89 26.43
C THR A 652 -21.70 8.27 27.40
N LEU A 653 -21.73 9.54 27.80
CA LEU A 653 -22.75 10.09 28.68
C LEU A 653 -23.80 10.84 27.87
N ARG A 654 -25.08 10.67 28.25
CA ARG A 654 -26.21 11.40 27.67
C ARG A 654 -27.20 11.81 28.75
N VAL A 655 -27.81 12.98 28.61
CA VAL A 655 -29.03 13.31 29.35
C VAL A 655 -30.22 12.70 28.62
N VAL A 656 -31.12 12.09 29.38
CA VAL A 656 -32.45 11.66 28.95
C VAL A 656 -33.47 12.64 29.52
N ASP A 657 -34.22 13.30 28.63
CA ASP A 657 -35.29 14.23 29.02
C ASP A 657 -36.59 13.51 29.41
N ALA A 658 -37.59 14.28 29.83
CA ALA A 658 -38.90 13.76 30.24
C ALA A 658 -39.67 13.06 29.10
N ASP A 659 -39.38 13.39 27.85
CA ASP A 659 -39.99 12.80 26.66
C ASP A 659 -39.21 11.56 26.15
N GLY A 660 -38.10 11.22 26.80
CA GLY A 660 -37.21 10.11 26.44
C GLY A 660 -36.21 10.45 25.33
N GLY A 661 -36.07 11.72 24.95
CA GLY A 661 -35.02 12.21 24.07
C GLY A 661 -33.65 12.07 24.73
N ARG A 662 -32.64 11.66 23.96
CA ARG A 662 -31.26 11.47 24.42
C ARG A 662 -30.36 12.54 23.82
N HIS A 663 -29.68 13.31 24.68
CA HIS A 663 -28.85 14.43 24.28
C HIS A 663 -27.43 14.23 24.79
N PRO A 664 -26.39 14.42 23.96
CA PRO A 664 -25.01 14.41 24.44
C PRO A 664 -24.78 15.57 25.43
N ILE A 665 -23.77 15.43 26.28
CA ILE A 665 -23.44 16.41 27.32
C ILE A 665 -22.14 17.10 26.94
N ALA A 666 -22.22 18.37 26.59
CA ALA A 666 -21.08 19.20 26.20
C ALA A 666 -20.20 19.53 27.40
N TRP A 667 -18.88 19.53 27.20
CA TRP A 667 -17.91 19.87 28.24
C TRP A 667 -17.00 21.02 27.79
N PRO A 668 -17.40 22.29 28.05
CA PRO A 668 -16.68 23.47 27.60
C PRO A 668 -15.42 23.78 28.41
N ALA A 669 -15.15 23.06 29.50
CA ALA A 669 -13.96 23.31 30.31
C ALA A 669 -12.68 23.12 29.47
N GLN A 670 -11.79 24.12 29.56
CA GLN A 670 -10.51 24.11 28.84
C GLN A 670 -9.51 23.09 29.42
N SER A 671 -9.64 22.73 30.71
CA SER A 671 -8.80 21.72 31.34
C SER A 671 -9.60 20.45 31.65
N VAL A 672 -9.19 19.34 31.03
CA VAL A 672 -9.60 18.00 31.47
C VAL A 672 -8.60 17.57 32.54
N PRO A 673 -9.05 17.14 33.74
CA PRO A 673 -8.13 16.65 34.77
C PRO A 673 -7.21 15.56 34.23
N SER A 674 -5.90 15.66 34.55
CA SER A 674 -4.96 14.59 34.21
C SER A 674 -5.38 13.30 34.93
N PRO A 675 -5.32 12.13 34.28
CA PRO A 675 -5.76 10.88 34.89
C PRO A 675 -4.81 10.49 36.02
N GLY A 676 -5.26 10.70 37.27
CA GLY A 676 -4.58 10.23 38.48
C GLY A 676 -5.18 8.93 39.06
N SER A 677 -6.30 8.47 38.50
CA SER A 677 -6.99 7.23 38.90
C SER A 677 -7.80 6.65 37.75
N ASN A 678 -8.16 5.37 37.82
CA ASN A 678 -9.02 4.69 36.84
C ASN A 678 -10.36 4.31 37.48
N PRO A 679 -11.52 4.58 36.85
CA PRO A 679 -11.74 5.28 35.58
C PRO A 679 -11.57 6.80 35.70
N TYR A 680 -11.36 7.47 34.57
CA TYR A 680 -11.17 8.91 34.50
C TYR A 680 -12.07 9.58 33.45
N LEU A 681 -12.22 10.89 33.57
CA LEU A 681 -13.00 11.70 32.63
C LEU A 681 -12.18 12.08 31.39
N GLN A 682 -12.84 12.12 30.24
CA GLN A 682 -12.24 12.55 28.98
C GLN A 682 -13.21 13.48 28.22
N ARG A 683 -12.67 14.50 27.54
CA ARG A 683 -13.38 15.22 26.48
C ARG A 683 -13.24 14.44 25.17
N THR A 684 -14.36 14.11 24.56
CA THR A 684 -14.40 13.45 23.24
C THR A 684 -14.01 14.44 22.13
N GLN A 685 -13.70 13.92 20.93
CA GLN A 685 -13.39 14.77 19.77
C GLN A 685 -14.54 15.72 19.37
N TYR A 686 -15.77 15.42 19.80
CA TYR A 686 -16.96 16.24 19.57
C TYR A 686 -17.29 17.12 20.80
N GLY A 687 -16.29 17.49 21.61
CA GLY A 687 -16.49 18.39 22.77
C GLY A 687 -17.33 17.83 23.93
N ASN A 688 -17.80 16.58 23.86
CA ASN A 688 -18.67 15.99 24.87
C ASN A 688 -17.90 15.28 25.99
N ILE A 689 -18.47 15.20 27.19
CA ILE A 689 -17.92 14.41 28.30
C ILE A 689 -18.06 12.91 28.04
N GLY A 690 -17.00 12.17 28.34
CA GLY A 690 -16.91 10.72 28.34
C GLY A 690 -16.22 10.21 29.62
N VAL A 691 -16.41 8.94 29.93
CA VAL A 691 -15.62 8.24 30.95
C VAL A 691 -14.78 7.18 30.24
N VAL A 692 -13.49 7.12 30.55
CA VAL A 692 -12.59 6.07 30.11
C VAL A 692 -12.24 5.18 31.28
N ASP A 693 -12.42 3.89 31.10
CA ASP A 693 -11.98 2.86 32.03
C ASP A 693 -10.86 2.06 31.34
N GLU A 694 -9.61 2.44 31.61
CA GLU A 694 -8.38 1.88 31.05
C GLU A 694 -7.47 1.46 32.22
N PRO A 695 -7.70 0.26 32.81
CA PRO A 695 -6.95 -0.23 33.96
C PRO A 695 -5.44 -0.31 33.77
N HIS A 696 -4.96 -0.44 32.54
CA HIS A 696 -3.53 -0.43 32.22
C HIS A 696 -3.30 0.37 30.94
N GLY A 697 -2.48 1.42 31.01
CA GLY A 697 -2.26 2.31 29.88
C GLY A 697 -1.19 3.36 30.16
N VAL A 698 -0.73 4.02 29.10
CA VAL A 698 0.21 5.14 29.16
C VAL A 698 -0.36 6.31 28.39
N ARG A 699 -0.36 7.49 29.00
CA ARG A 699 -0.74 8.74 28.35
C ARG A 699 0.45 9.67 28.28
N VAL A 700 0.83 10.03 27.07
CA VAL A 700 1.91 10.96 26.75
C VAL A 700 1.31 12.35 26.63
N ASP A 701 1.83 13.26 27.45
CA ASP A 701 1.39 14.66 27.51
C ASP A 701 2.28 15.57 26.67
N ASP A 702 3.57 15.24 26.56
CA ASP A 702 4.56 16.01 25.81
C ASP A 702 5.70 15.14 25.28
N LEU A 703 6.31 15.58 24.19
CA LEU A 703 7.44 14.96 23.53
C LEU A 703 8.44 16.05 23.11
N ALA A 704 9.72 15.82 23.39
CA ALA A 704 10.79 16.68 22.94
C ALA A 704 11.89 15.83 22.30
N VAL A 705 12.54 16.36 21.27
CA VAL A 705 13.68 15.71 20.65
C VAL A 705 14.85 16.68 20.62
N ALA A 706 15.98 16.23 21.14
CA ALA A 706 17.25 16.97 21.09
C ALA A 706 18.41 15.97 21.08
N ASP A 707 19.44 16.25 20.29
CA ASP A 707 20.72 15.51 20.28
C ASP A 707 20.58 13.98 20.15
N GLY A 708 19.64 13.51 19.32
CA GLY A 708 19.41 12.08 19.12
C GLY A 708 18.69 11.39 20.29
N VAL A 709 18.10 12.15 21.21
CA VAL A 709 17.30 11.63 22.34
C VAL A 709 15.85 12.09 22.19
N LEU A 710 14.92 11.14 22.24
CA LEU A 710 13.49 11.41 22.36
C LEU A 710 13.09 11.38 23.83
N ARG A 711 12.78 12.54 24.39
CA ARG A 711 12.25 12.69 25.75
C ARG A 711 10.72 12.60 25.73
N VAL A 712 10.18 11.73 26.59
CA VAL A 712 8.76 11.43 26.72
C VAL A 712 8.28 11.79 28.11
N HIS A 713 7.27 12.67 28.18
CA HIS A 713 6.58 13.02 29.41
C HIS A 713 5.19 12.41 29.42
N GLY A 714 4.81 11.77 30.52
CA GLY A 714 3.48 11.17 30.60
C GLY A 714 3.08 10.67 31.97
N VAL A 715 1.95 9.96 31.98
CA VAL A 715 1.38 9.29 33.15
C VAL A 715 0.96 7.85 32.82
N VAL A 716 1.14 6.94 33.77
CA VAL A 716 0.66 5.56 33.74
C VAL A 716 -0.76 5.51 34.34
N THR A 717 -1.69 4.81 33.67
CA THR A 717 -3.03 4.54 34.20
C THR A 717 -3.08 3.17 34.87
N GLY A 718 -3.51 3.13 36.13
CA GLY A 718 -3.73 1.91 36.92
C GLY A 718 -2.47 1.09 37.25
N GLY A 719 -1.35 1.79 37.47
CA GLY A 719 -0.08 1.25 37.97
C GLY A 719 0.82 2.38 38.46
N THR A 720 2.08 2.08 38.76
CA THR A 720 3.09 3.10 39.08
C THR A 720 4.01 3.35 37.90
N ALA A 721 4.63 4.53 37.85
CA ALA A 721 5.63 4.87 36.85
C ALA A 721 6.89 4.00 36.96
N ASP A 722 7.19 3.45 38.15
CA ASP A 722 8.34 2.56 38.37
C ASP A 722 8.18 1.22 37.64
N ASP A 723 6.94 0.79 37.40
CA ASP A 723 6.63 -0.45 36.67
C ASP A 723 6.73 -0.30 35.14
N LEU A 724 6.98 0.92 34.63
CA LEU A 724 6.93 1.25 33.21
C LEU A 724 8.19 0.83 32.46
N THR A 725 8.01 0.07 31.38
CA THR A 725 9.00 -0.03 30.31
C THR A 725 8.43 0.58 29.03
N LEU A 726 9.09 1.63 28.55
CA LEU A 726 8.78 2.33 27.31
C LEU A 726 9.86 2.00 26.27
N GLN A 727 9.48 1.84 25.01
CA GLN A 727 10.43 1.63 23.92
C GLN A 727 9.89 2.17 22.59
N LEU A 728 10.77 2.70 21.75
CA LEU A 728 10.51 2.83 20.33
C LEU A 728 10.85 1.51 19.66
N ARG A 729 9.94 0.96 18.85
CA ARG A 729 10.21 -0.27 18.13
C ARG A 729 9.69 -0.24 16.70
N THR A 730 10.43 -0.92 15.85
CA THR A 730 9.98 -1.38 14.54
C THR A 730 10.18 -2.89 14.46
N SER A 731 9.94 -3.44 13.29
CA SER A 731 10.20 -4.85 12.99
C SER A 731 11.68 -5.25 13.03
N LYS A 732 12.59 -4.28 12.91
CA LYS A 732 14.03 -4.47 12.68
C LYS A 732 14.91 -4.00 13.84
N ALA A 733 14.43 -3.04 14.61
CA ALA A 733 15.21 -2.32 15.60
C ALA A 733 14.30 -1.88 16.74
N SER A 734 14.88 -1.74 17.92
CA SER A 734 14.18 -1.21 19.10
C SER A 734 15.13 -0.41 19.97
N ALA A 735 14.69 0.73 20.45
CA ALA A 735 15.38 1.55 21.44
C ALA A 735 14.54 1.63 22.71
N ARG A 736 15.09 1.12 23.82
CA ARG A 736 14.43 1.15 25.13
C ARG A 736 14.66 2.50 25.81
N ALA A 737 13.64 3.00 26.51
CA ALA A 737 13.76 4.21 27.30
C ALA A 737 14.49 3.98 28.62
N GLU A 738 15.28 4.96 29.04
CA GLU A 738 15.76 5.12 30.41
C GLU A 738 14.80 6.04 31.17
N LEU A 739 14.23 5.55 32.28
CA LEU A 739 13.40 6.38 33.15
C LEU A 739 14.30 7.37 33.91
N ARG A 740 14.06 8.67 33.73
CA ARG A 740 14.78 9.76 34.40
C ARG A 740 14.11 10.15 35.71
N GLU A 741 12.78 10.23 35.69
CA GLU A 741 11.96 10.59 36.85
C GLU A 741 10.72 9.70 36.87
N ALA A 742 10.36 9.20 38.06
CA ALA A 742 9.14 8.48 38.32
C ALA A 742 8.58 8.96 39.67
N THR A 743 7.33 9.42 39.69
CA THR A 743 6.66 9.87 40.93
C THR A 743 5.19 9.51 40.87
N GLY A 744 4.79 8.48 41.64
CA GLY A 744 3.43 7.95 41.59
C GLY A 744 3.12 7.40 40.20
N SER A 745 2.16 8.02 39.50
CA SER A 745 1.83 7.66 38.12
C SER A 745 2.61 8.44 37.07
N ARG A 746 3.33 9.51 37.42
CA ARG A 746 3.96 10.41 36.45
C ARG A 746 5.40 10.01 36.16
N PHE A 747 5.82 10.15 34.91
CA PHE A 747 7.17 9.80 34.46
C PHE A 747 7.78 10.80 33.48
N VAL A 748 9.11 10.78 33.43
CA VAL A 748 9.94 11.34 32.35
C VAL A 748 10.90 10.24 31.90
N ALA A 749 10.90 9.92 30.61
CA ALA A 749 11.72 8.87 30.03
C ALA A 749 12.51 9.38 28.82
N ASP A 750 13.78 9.03 28.71
CA ASP A 750 14.64 9.36 27.58
C ASP A 750 14.88 8.11 26.73
N ILE A 751 14.64 8.20 25.42
CA ILE A 751 14.94 7.15 24.45
C ILE A 751 16.10 7.63 23.58
N GLU A 752 17.27 7.04 23.75
CA GLU A 752 18.37 7.26 22.81
C GLU A 752 18.01 6.64 21.46
N LEU A 753 18.10 7.42 20.39
CA LEU A 753 17.75 7.00 19.04
C LEU A 753 18.90 6.23 18.38
N VAL A 754 19.49 5.30 19.12
CA VAL A 754 20.58 4.43 18.71
C VAL A 754 20.22 2.97 18.93
N ASP A 755 20.93 2.09 18.24
CA ASP A 755 20.83 0.63 18.37
C ASP A 755 22.23 0.02 18.26
N ASP A 756 22.46 -1.08 19.00
CA ASP A 756 23.66 -1.91 18.88
C ASP A 756 23.28 -3.39 19.03
N PRO A 757 22.53 -3.95 18.07
CA PRO A 757 21.98 -5.29 18.20
C PRO A 757 23.07 -6.38 18.13
N TRP A 758 24.29 -6.02 17.68
CA TRP A 758 25.37 -6.96 17.40
C TRP A 758 26.64 -6.74 18.26
N GLY A 759 26.66 -5.73 19.12
CA GLY A 759 27.84 -5.36 19.91
C GLY A 759 29.00 -4.86 19.02
N LEU A 760 28.67 -4.13 17.96
CA LEU A 760 29.63 -3.53 17.02
C LEU A 760 29.82 -2.03 17.30
N GLY A 761 29.06 -1.46 18.24
CA GLY A 761 29.03 -0.04 18.56
C GLY A 761 27.67 0.57 18.26
N ALA A 762 27.19 1.42 19.15
CA ALA A 762 25.91 2.10 19.01
C ALA A 762 25.89 3.03 17.81
N LEU A 763 24.95 2.80 16.90
CA LEU A 763 24.70 3.62 15.72
C LEU A 763 23.27 4.17 15.76
N PRO A 764 22.98 5.29 15.08
CA PRO A 764 21.61 5.77 14.91
C PRO A 764 20.64 4.67 14.47
N LEU A 765 19.40 4.73 14.97
CA LEU A 765 18.35 3.81 14.55
C LEU A 765 18.19 3.82 13.01
N PRO A 766 17.99 2.65 12.36
CA PRO A 766 17.72 2.57 10.93
C PRO A 766 16.54 3.45 10.50
N ILE A 767 16.55 3.96 9.27
CA ILE A 767 15.41 4.75 8.77
C ILE A 767 14.14 3.89 8.71
N GLY A 768 13.00 4.49 9.02
CA GLY A 768 11.72 3.79 9.05
C GLY A 768 10.70 4.41 9.99
N ASP A 769 9.53 3.79 10.07
CA ASP A 769 8.47 4.18 11.01
C ASP A 769 8.57 3.34 12.28
N TYR A 770 8.70 4.02 13.41
CA TYR A 770 8.79 3.42 14.75
C TYR A 770 7.52 3.70 15.53
N VAL A 771 7.00 2.69 16.22
CA VAL A 771 5.88 2.82 17.14
C VAL A 771 6.42 2.99 18.56
N LEU A 772 5.84 3.93 19.31
CA LEU A 772 6.07 4.03 20.74
C LEU A 772 5.22 2.98 21.46
N ALA A 773 5.88 1.98 22.04
CA ALA A 773 5.26 0.87 22.76
C ALA A 773 5.55 0.98 24.26
N ALA A 774 4.61 0.48 25.07
CA ALA A 774 4.72 0.47 26.52
C ALA A 774 4.34 -0.92 27.08
N SER A 775 4.96 -1.29 28.19
CA SER A 775 4.63 -2.46 29.00
C SER A 775 4.74 -2.10 30.48
N LEU A 776 3.96 -2.78 31.32
CA LEU A 776 3.95 -2.60 32.77
C LEU A 776 4.30 -3.93 33.45
N GLU A 777 5.08 -3.88 34.53
CA GLU A 777 5.39 -5.06 35.33
C GLU A 777 4.10 -5.78 35.77
N GLY A 778 4.07 -7.11 35.66
CA GLY A 778 2.90 -7.94 35.99
C GLY A 778 1.80 -7.99 34.92
N VAL A 779 1.86 -7.16 33.87
CA VAL A 779 0.92 -7.19 32.73
C VAL A 779 1.57 -7.96 31.57
N ARG A 780 0.94 -9.06 31.13
CA ARG A 780 1.51 -9.92 30.07
C ARG A 780 1.56 -9.29 28.68
N ALA A 781 0.69 -8.32 28.40
CA ALA A 781 0.55 -7.68 27.09
C ALA A 781 1.11 -6.25 27.09
N GLU A 782 1.47 -5.75 25.92
CA GLU A 782 1.77 -4.32 25.74
C GLU A 782 0.53 -3.49 26.09
N VAL A 783 0.74 -2.37 26.77
CA VAL A 783 -0.32 -1.44 27.16
C VAL A 783 -0.45 -0.32 26.13
N PRO A 784 -1.67 0.22 25.89
CA PRO A 784 -1.87 1.27 24.90
C PRO A 784 -1.15 2.56 25.28
N VAL A 785 -0.47 3.17 24.31
CA VAL A 785 0.11 4.52 24.41
C VAL A 785 -0.84 5.53 23.76
N ARG A 786 -1.26 6.54 24.52
CA ARG A 786 -2.20 7.60 24.12
C ARG A 786 -1.54 8.96 24.17
N MET A 787 -2.11 9.93 23.46
CA MET A 787 -1.64 11.32 23.44
C MET A 787 -2.72 12.25 23.97
N THR A 788 -2.30 13.34 24.62
CA THR A 788 -3.17 14.47 24.90
C THR A 788 -3.60 15.17 23.61
N ASP A 789 -4.73 15.86 23.70
CA ASP A 789 -5.25 16.66 22.59
C ASP A 789 -4.31 17.84 22.26
N ALA A 790 -3.66 18.41 23.27
CA ALA A 790 -2.63 19.45 23.12
C ALA A 790 -1.40 18.95 22.35
N LEU A 791 -0.93 17.73 22.61
CA LEU A 791 0.18 17.13 21.85
C LEU A 791 -0.21 16.89 20.39
N ILE A 792 -1.43 16.42 20.13
CA ILE A 792 -1.92 16.14 18.78
C ILE A 792 -2.02 17.41 17.93
N ALA A 793 -2.42 18.54 18.52
CA ALA A 793 -2.50 19.83 17.83
C ALA A 793 -1.14 20.34 17.29
N ARG A 794 -0.03 19.85 17.86
CA ARG A 794 1.34 20.17 17.44
C ARG A 794 1.88 19.26 16.34
N LEU A 795 1.20 18.14 16.04
CA LEU A 795 1.65 17.18 15.03
C LEU A 795 1.39 17.68 13.60
N PRO A 796 2.28 17.38 12.64
CA PRO A 796 3.53 16.65 12.83
C PRO A 796 4.66 17.55 13.36
N MET A 797 5.54 16.99 14.19
CA MET A 797 6.70 17.72 14.76
C MET A 797 7.99 17.21 14.11
N ALA A 798 8.85 18.12 13.63
CA ALA A 798 10.12 17.75 13.01
C ALA A 798 11.12 17.20 14.03
N LEU A 799 11.96 16.28 13.57
CA LEU A 799 13.11 15.72 14.28
C LEU A 799 14.32 15.91 13.38
N GLU A 800 15.31 16.68 13.83
CA GLU A 800 16.52 16.94 13.06
C GLU A 800 17.74 16.93 13.97
N SER A 801 18.80 16.25 13.52
CA SER A 801 20.12 16.16 14.13
C SER A 801 21.14 15.91 13.01
N GLU A 802 22.44 15.95 13.34
CA GLU A 802 23.50 15.67 12.36
C GLU A 802 23.35 14.29 11.69
N ARG A 803 22.84 13.29 12.45
CA ARG A 803 22.79 11.89 12.00
C ARG A 803 21.39 11.37 11.69
N LEU A 804 20.33 12.11 12.02
CA LEU A 804 18.95 11.69 11.80
C LEU A 804 18.07 12.88 11.42
N ARG A 805 17.18 12.64 10.46
CA ARG A 805 16.05 13.52 10.13
C ARG A 805 14.76 12.74 10.29
N GLY A 806 13.65 13.40 10.57
CA GLY A 806 12.40 12.71 10.78
C GLY A 806 11.25 13.59 11.21
N ALA A 807 10.16 12.94 11.60
CA ALA A 807 9.02 13.61 12.21
C ALA A 807 8.23 12.69 13.14
N LEU A 808 7.69 13.26 14.21
CA LEU A 808 6.61 12.66 14.98
C LEU A 808 5.29 12.88 14.25
N ARG A 809 4.53 11.80 14.07
CA ARG A 809 3.30 11.76 13.27
C ARG A 809 2.29 10.82 13.87
N LEU A 810 1.04 10.96 13.45
CA LEU A 810 0.02 9.94 13.66
C LEU A 810 0.14 8.83 12.59
N HIS A 811 0.13 7.56 12.99
CA HIS A 811 -0.04 6.45 12.06
C HIS A 811 -1.52 6.10 11.87
N THR A 812 -2.26 6.14 12.98
CA THR A 812 -3.72 6.14 13.03
C THR A 812 -4.15 7.24 13.98
N PRO A 813 -5.45 7.61 14.07
CA PRO A 813 -5.90 8.67 14.97
C PRO A 813 -5.48 8.51 16.45
N ASN A 814 -5.06 7.30 16.86
CA ASN A 814 -4.66 7.00 18.23
C ASN A 814 -3.29 6.33 18.37
N LEU A 815 -2.47 6.31 17.32
CA LEU A 815 -1.13 5.70 17.36
C LEU A 815 -0.08 6.72 16.93
N LEU A 816 0.83 7.03 17.85
CA LEU A 816 2.00 7.85 17.57
C LEU A 816 3.07 7.01 16.86
N THR A 817 3.69 7.60 15.85
CA THR A 817 4.89 7.07 15.21
C THR A 817 5.98 8.11 15.09
N VAL A 818 7.22 7.66 15.22
CA VAL A 818 8.41 8.43 14.90
C VAL A 818 8.91 7.94 13.54
N ARG A 819 8.83 8.78 12.52
CA ARG A 819 9.38 8.48 11.20
C ARG A 819 10.81 8.99 11.13
N LEU A 820 11.77 8.09 10.96
CA LEU A 820 13.19 8.41 10.76
C LEU A 820 13.57 8.30 9.29
N GLN A 821 14.43 9.20 8.84
CA GLN A 821 14.92 9.38 7.48
C GLN A 821 16.42 9.74 7.52
N ALA A 822 17.12 9.49 6.42
CA ALA A 822 18.50 9.94 6.27
C ALA A 822 18.55 11.48 6.37
N PRO A 823 19.55 12.06 7.04
CA PRO A 823 19.65 13.51 7.24
C PRO A 823 20.18 14.22 5.99
N LEU A 824 19.48 14.04 4.87
CA LEU A 824 19.70 14.79 3.64
C LEU A 824 19.23 16.23 3.81
N ALA A 825 19.99 17.17 3.25
CA ALA A 825 19.64 18.58 3.26
C ALA A 825 18.35 18.85 2.45
N ASP A 826 17.67 19.97 2.71
CA ASP A 826 16.42 20.31 2.01
C ASP A 826 16.57 20.35 0.48
N GLY A 827 17.72 20.85 0.01
CA GLY A 827 18.08 20.89 -1.40
C GLY A 827 18.42 19.53 -2.03
N GLU A 828 18.40 18.46 -1.25
CA GLU A 828 18.68 17.07 -1.65
C GLU A 828 17.40 16.22 -1.59
N VAL A 829 16.46 16.50 -0.68
CA VAL A 829 15.27 15.65 -0.52
C VAL A 829 14.24 15.85 -1.65
N GLY A 830 13.74 14.74 -2.19
CA GLY A 830 12.58 14.70 -3.10
C GLY A 830 12.95 14.60 -4.58
N ALA A 831 11.99 14.14 -5.40
CA ALA A 831 12.21 13.81 -6.82
C ALA A 831 12.77 14.99 -7.64
N ARG A 832 12.33 16.22 -7.35
CA ARG A 832 12.82 17.43 -8.04
C ARG A 832 14.27 17.76 -7.73
N ASN A 833 14.63 17.70 -6.45
CA ASN A 833 15.98 18.03 -6.02
C ASN A 833 16.97 16.96 -6.45
N GLN A 834 16.57 15.68 -6.41
CA GLN A 834 17.33 14.58 -6.99
C GLN A 834 17.50 14.73 -8.51
N GLN A 835 16.46 15.17 -9.23
CA GLN A 835 16.57 15.47 -10.66
C GLN A 835 17.61 16.57 -10.93
N ARG A 836 17.57 17.67 -10.17
CA ARG A 836 18.56 18.76 -10.28
C ARG A 836 19.98 18.26 -10.08
N LEU A 837 20.23 17.47 -9.03
CA LEU A 837 21.55 16.90 -8.75
C LEU A 837 22.01 15.92 -9.86
N GLN A 838 21.10 15.15 -10.44
CA GLN A 838 21.39 14.29 -11.59
C GLN A 838 21.76 15.10 -12.85
N ASP A 839 21.08 16.21 -13.10
CA ASP A 839 21.40 17.11 -14.21
C ASP A 839 22.74 17.81 -13.99
N GLU A 840 23.05 18.22 -12.76
CA GLU A 840 24.36 18.75 -12.37
C GLU A 840 25.48 17.72 -12.59
N LEU A 841 25.29 16.46 -12.16
CA LEU A 841 26.22 15.37 -12.44
C LEU A 841 26.44 15.19 -13.94
N ARG A 842 25.36 15.18 -14.74
CA ARG A 842 25.43 15.02 -16.20
C ARG A 842 26.23 16.15 -16.85
N ASN A 843 26.02 17.39 -16.40
CA ASN A 843 26.74 18.56 -16.91
C ASN A 843 28.23 18.56 -16.53
N ARG A 844 28.61 17.82 -15.48
CA ARG A 844 30.01 17.68 -15.05
C ARG A 844 30.79 16.59 -15.78
N LEU A 845 30.16 15.73 -16.58
CA LEU A 845 30.85 14.61 -17.24
C LEU A 845 31.99 15.02 -18.19
N THR A 846 32.04 16.29 -18.61
CA THR A 846 33.13 16.85 -19.42
C THR A 846 34.24 17.51 -18.59
N ASP A 847 34.05 17.64 -17.28
CA ASP A 847 35.07 18.12 -16.34
C ASP A 847 36.16 17.05 -16.19
N THR A 848 37.41 17.49 -16.13
CA THR A 848 38.58 16.61 -15.95
C THR A 848 39.15 16.66 -14.54
N THR A 849 38.56 17.48 -13.67
CA THR A 849 38.94 17.63 -12.27
C THR A 849 38.36 16.47 -11.46
N PHE A 850 39.22 15.70 -10.81
CA PHE A 850 38.82 14.58 -9.95
C PHE A 850 39.73 14.49 -8.72
N GLU A 851 39.43 13.56 -7.82
CA GLU A 851 40.16 13.34 -6.57
C GLU A 851 41.08 12.10 -6.72
N PRO A 852 42.39 12.27 -6.96
CA PRO A 852 43.31 11.13 -7.11
C PRO A 852 43.35 10.28 -5.85
N GLY A 853 43.31 8.96 -6.03
CA GLY A 853 43.28 7.99 -4.92
C GLY A 853 41.94 7.87 -4.21
N ALA A 854 40.88 8.59 -4.61
CA ALA A 854 39.56 8.39 -4.04
C ALA A 854 38.94 7.06 -4.51
N VAL A 855 38.45 6.25 -3.56
CA VAL A 855 37.79 4.97 -3.80
C VAL A 855 36.37 5.03 -3.25
N LEU A 856 35.38 5.04 -4.13
CA LEU A 856 33.96 4.96 -3.77
C LEU A 856 33.51 3.50 -3.78
N LEU A 857 33.03 3.02 -2.64
CA LEU A 857 32.53 1.67 -2.45
C LEU A 857 31.03 1.68 -2.18
N ARG A 858 30.30 0.76 -2.81
CA ARG A 858 28.88 0.54 -2.54
C ARG A 858 28.57 -0.95 -2.48
N SER A 859 27.80 -1.34 -1.46
CA SER A 859 27.33 -2.71 -1.31
C SER A 859 25.82 -2.77 -1.05
N TYR A 860 25.09 -3.62 -1.77
CA TYR A 860 23.64 -3.81 -1.64
C TYR A 860 22.85 -2.50 -1.58
N TYR A 861 23.09 -1.62 -2.55
CA TYR A 861 22.49 -0.27 -2.62
C TYR A 861 22.88 0.70 -1.50
N GLY A 862 23.90 0.36 -0.70
CA GLY A 862 24.34 1.11 0.48
C GLY A 862 23.68 0.64 1.77
N GLU A 863 22.99 -0.51 1.77
CA GLU A 863 22.30 -1.04 2.95
C GLU A 863 23.26 -1.69 3.96
N ILE A 864 24.45 -2.09 3.53
CA ILE A 864 25.52 -2.62 4.39
C ILE A 864 26.90 -2.21 3.83
N CYS A 865 27.93 -2.19 4.66
CA CYS A 865 29.32 -2.09 4.24
C CYS A 865 30.01 -3.46 4.34
N GLY A 866 29.65 -4.39 3.45
CA GLY A 866 30.11 -5.79 3.49
C GLY A 866 30.56 -6.33 2.13
N CYS A 867 30.62 -7.66 2.03
CA CYS A 867 30.87 -8.39 0.78
C CYS A 867 32.24 -8.05 0.13
N ASN A 868 32.36 -8.18 -1.19
CA ASN A 868 33.62 -7.95 -1.92
C ASN A 868 34.20 -6.54 -1.70
N PRO A 869 33.40 -5.45 -1.63
CA PRO A 869 33.93 -4.13 -1.33
C PRO A 869 34.57 -4.00 0.06
N ARG A 870 34.07 -4.73 1.07
CA ARG A 870 34.68 -4.75 2.41
C ARG A 870 36.07 -5.38 2.40
N ALA A 871 36.26 -6.50 1.70
CA ALA A 871 37.57 -7.13 1.59
C ALA A 871 38.60 -6.18 0.93
N LEU A 872 38.21 -5.48 -0.14
CA LEU A 872 39.06 -4.45 -0.76
C LEU A 872 39.40 -3.32 0.23
N HIS A 873 38.39 -2.80 0.94
CA HIS A 873 38.59 -1.78 1.96
C HIS A 873 39.65 -2.20 2.99
N GLU A 874 39.46 -3.37 3.62
CA GLU A 874 40.35 -3.87 4.66
C GLU A 874 41.77 -4.09 4.14
N TYR A 875 41.91 -4.57 2.90
CA TYR A 875 43.23 -4.74 2.29
C TYR A 875 43.94 -3.40 2.06
N LEU A 876 43.26 -2.42 1.44
CA LEU A 876 43.83 -1.09 1.17
C LEU A 876 44.15 -0.32 2.45
N HIS A 877 43.32 -0.46 3.49
CA HIS A 877 43.54 0.19 4.79
C HIS A 877 44.75 -0.40 5.53
N ASN A 878 44.92 -1.73 5.49
CA ASN A 878 45.97 -2.43 6.25
C ASN A 878 47.32 -2.57 5.52
N HIS A 879 47.40 -2.26 4.22
CA HIS A 879 48.64 -2.32 3.43
C HIS A 879 49.01 -0.94 2.83
N PRO A 880 49.36 0.05 3.67
CA PRO A 880 49.63 1.42 3.23
C PRO A 880 50.92 1.56 2.40
N GLU A 881 51.80 0.55 2.39
CA GLU A 881 53.00 0.47 1.54
C GLU A 881 52.72 0.27 0.05
N THR A 882 51.46 0.15 -0.36
CA THR A 882 51.07 0.22 -1.78
C THR A 882 51.41 1.64 -2.33
N PRO A 883 52.19 1.78 -3.42
CA PRO A 883 52.60 3.10 -3.92
C PRO A 883 51.39 4.03 -4.19
N GLY A 884 51.39 5.23 -3.59
CA GLY A 884 50.32 6.23 -3.72
C GLY A 884 49.38 6.38 -2.51
N SER A 885 49.67 5.70 -1.39
CA SER A 885 48.91 5.80 -0.14
C SER A 885 48.94 7.21 0.47
N PRO A 886 47.78 7.76 0.86
CA PRO A 886 46.61 7.00 1.28
C PRO A 886 45.42 7.15 0.33
N TYR A 887 44.89 6.01 -0.13
CA TYR A 887 43.57 5.98 -0.76
C TYR A 887 42.55 6.54 0.22
N LYS A 888 41.69 7.45 -0.26
CA LYS A 888 40.56 7.96 0.52
C LYS A 888 39.34 7.11 0.22
N ILE A 889 38.95 6.26 1.17
CA ILE A 889 37.93 5.23 0.95
C ILE A 889 36.57 5.73 1.45
N TYR A 890 35.67 5.98 0.52
CA TYR A 890 34.30 6.41 0.76
C TYR A 890 33.34 5.23 0.67
N TRP A 891 32.37 5.17 1.58
CA TRP A 891 31.30 4.19 1.57
C TRP A 891 29.96 4.87 1.32
N ALA A 892 29.33 4.53 0.20
CA ALA A 892 27.96 4.93 -0.06
C ALA A 892 27.01 4.14 0.86
N ILE A 893 26.40 4.83 1.82
CA ILE A 893 25.50 4.26 2.83
C ILE A 893 24.09 4.83 2.66
N LYS A 894 23.09 4.02 2.96
CA LYS A 894 21.68 4.43 2.89
C LYS A 894 21.31 5.42 4.00
N ASP A 895 21.87 5.20 5.18
CA ASP A 895 21.71 6.01 6.37
C ASP A 895 22.82 5.67 7.38
N TYR A 896 22.92 6.44 8.46
CA TYR A 896 23.98 6.27 9.48
C TYR A 896 23.79 5.07 10.41
N SER A 897 22.76 4.24 10.25
CA SER A 897 22.67 2.94 10.95
C SER A 897 23.60 1.88 10.35
N VAL A 898 24.16 2.15 9.17
CA VAL A 898 25.10 1.25 8.49
C VAL A 898 26.49 1.39 9.11
N HIS A 899 27.02 0.28 9.64
CA HIS A 899 28.35 0.24 10.21
C HIS A 899 29.43 0.33 9.12
N VAL A 900 30.18 1.42 9.09
CA VAL A 900 31.31 1.63 8.17
C VAL A 900 32.60 1.09 8.82
N PRO A 901 33.42 0.28 8.12
CA PRO A 901 34.70 -0.19 8.63
C PRO A 901 35.67 0.95 8.97
N ASP A 902 36.58 0.70 9.91
CA ASP A 902 37.60 1.66 10.36
C ASP A 902 38.42 2.20 9.18
N GLY A 903 38.61 3.52 9.13
CA GLY A 903 39.27 4.20 8.02
C GLY A 903 38.37 4.54 6.83
N GLY A 904 37.10 4.12 6.86
CA GLY A 904 36.10 4.48 5.86
C GLY A 904 35.37 5.79 6.15
N ILE A 905 35.02 6.51 5.09
CA ILE A 905 34.25 7.76 5.16
C ILE A 905 32.81 7.49 4.72
N PRO A 906 31.80 7.60 5.61
CA PRO A 906 30.41 7.44 5.22
C PRO A 906 29.97 8.57 4.28
N VAL A 907 29.24 8.21 3.22
CA VAL A 907 28.60 9.14 2.29
C VAL A 907 27.15 8.72 2.10
N LEU A 908 26.21 9.58 2.47
CA LEU A 908 24.79 9.28 2.30
C LEU A 908 24.43 9.17 0.81
N HIS A 909 23.80 8.07 0.44
CA HIS A 909 23.21 7.88 -0.88
C HIS A 909 22.24 9.04 -1.16
N ASP A 910 22.23 9.53 -2.39
CA ASP A 910 21.41 10.66 -2.85
C ASP A 910 21.76 12.03 -2.23
N SER A 911 22.86 12.15 -1.46
CA SER A 911 23.41 13.46 -1.05
C SER A 911 24.18 14.15 -2.18
N THR A 912 24.41 15.46 -2.05
CA THR A 912 25.27 16.23 -2.96
C THR A 912 26.67 15.62 -3.04
N GLU A 913 27.20 15.14 -1.92
CA GLU A 913 28.51 14.48 -1.85
C GLU A 913 28.53 13.15 -2.61
N TRP A 914 27.44 12.38 -2.56
CA TRP A 914 27.28 11.18 -3.39
C TRP A 914 27.35 11.52 -4.88
N TYR A 915 26.61 12.53 -5.34
CA TYR A 915 26.66 12.98 -6.73
C TYR A 915 28.04 13.52 -7.12
N ARG A 916 28.72 14.23 -6.21
CA ARG A 916 30.10 14.67 -6.41
C ARG A 916 31.03 13.47 -6.63
N LEU A 917 30.99 12.48 -5.75
CA LEU A 917 31.90 11.32 -5.80
C LEU A 917 31.61 10.36 -6.95
N LEU A 918 30.37 10.27 -7.44
CA LEU A 918 30.09 9.55 -8.68
C LEU A 918 30.90 10.09 -9.87
N HIS A 919 31.27 11.37 -9.84
CA HIS A 919 32.19 11.98 -10.79
C HIS A 919 33.65 11.94 -10.30
N ASP A 920 33.92 12.50 -9.12
CA ASP A 920 35.28 12.83 -8.67
C ASP A 920 36.09 11.61 -8.20
N ALA A 921 35.45 10.49 -7.83
CA ALA A 921 36.19 9.32 -7.36
C ALA A 921 36.98 8.67 -8.51
N GLN A 922 38.27 8.42 -8.29
CA GLN A 922 39.11 7.72 -9.27
C GLN A 922 38.71 6.25 -9.43
N TYR A 923 38.25 5.60 -8.36
CA TYR A 923 37.80 4.21 -8.40
C TYR A 923 36.36 4.12 -7.89
N TYR A 924 35.49 3.43 -8.62
CA TYR A 924 34.14 3.15 -8.18
C TYR A 924 33.84 1.64 -8.23
N MET A 925 33.59 1.05 -7.07
CA MET A 925 33.26 -0.38 -6.94
C MET A 925 31.83 -0.56 -6.45
N ASP A 926 31.04 -1.31 -7.23
CA ASP A 926 29.68 -1.70 -6.88
C ASP A 926 29.56 -3.24 -6.92
N ASN A 927 28.67 -3.77 -6.09
CA ASN A 927 28.32 -5.19 -6.09
C ASN A 927 26.85 -5.43 -6.46
N MET A 928 26.14 -4.36 -6.84
CA MET A 928 24.83 -4.34 -7.48
C MET A 928 24.99 -3.66 -8.86
N HIS A 929 23.93 -3.08 -9.41
CA HIS A 929 24.06 -2.19 -10.56
C HIS A 929 24.19 -0.73 -10.13
N GLN A 930 25.06 -0.01 -10.82
CA GLN A 930 25.15 1.44 -10.72
C GLN A 930 23.82 2.14 -11.04
N PRO A 931 23.55 3.34 -10.47
CA PRO A 931 22.31 4.06 -10.73
C PRO A 931 22.07 4.33 -12.22
N LEU A 932 20.80 4.42 -12.64
CA LEU A 932 20.42 4.67 -14.04
C LEU A 932 21.01 5.99 -14.59
N TYR A 933 21.15 6.99 -13.73
CA TYR A 933 21.66 8.32 -14.08
C TYR A 933 23.19 8.41 -14.09
N HIS A 934 23.91 7.38 -13.64
CA HIS A 934 25.36 7.39 -13.65
C HIS A 934 25.87 7.07 -15.06
N LYS A 935 26.88 7.82 -15.48
CA LYS A 935 27.73 7.56 -16.64
C LYS A 935 29.17 7.70 -16.19
N LYS A 936 30.02 6.75 -16.58
CA LYS A 936 31.41 6.72 -16.12
C LYS A 936 32.21 7.90 -16.69
N PRO A 937 32.84 8.74 -15.84
CA PRO A 937 33.81 9.74 -16.28
C PRO A 937 35.09 9.10 -16.83
N ALA A 938 35.79 9.78 -17.76
CA ALA A 938 36.95 9.21 -18.45
C ALA A 938 38.13 8.82 -17.53
N HIS A 939 38.31 9.51 -16.40
CA HIS A 939 39.38 9.21 -15.42
C HIS A 939 39.03 8.10 -14.43
N GLN A 940 37.75 7.73 -14.33
CA GLN A 940 37.27 6.79 -13.33
C GLN A 940 37.48 5.35 -13.80
N THR A 941 37.97 4.49 -12.91
CA THR A 941 38.00 3.03 -13.08
C THR A 941 36.81 2.40 -12.38
N GLN A 942 35.94 1.76 -13.14
CA GLN A 942 34.74 1.12 -12.63
C GLN A 942 34.89 -0.40 -12.46
N ILE A 943 34.58 -0.88 -11.26
CA ILE A 943 34.77 -2.27 -10.83
C ILE A 943 33.41 -2.86 -10.44
N GLN A 944 32.94 -3.86 -11.19
CA GLN A 944 31.74 -4.62 -10.90
C GLN A 944 32.11 -5.98 -10.30
N THR A 945 31.50 -6.32 -9.15
CA THR A 945 31.75 -7.62 -8.50
C THR A 945 30.55 -8.54 -8.42
N PHE A 946 29.33 -8.01 -8.50
CA PHE A 946 28.14 -8.72 -8.06
C PHE A 946 28.34 -9.37 -6.66
N HIS A 947 27.48 -10.31 -6.30
CA HIS A 947 27.41 -10.80 -4.92
C HIS A 947 27.07 -12.29 -4.83
N GLY A 948 27.40 -13.09 -5.84
CA GLY A 948 27.19 -14.52 -5.81
C GLY A 948 27.53 -15.22 -7.11
N TYR A 949 27.79 -16.52 -6.99
CA TYR A 949 28.12 -17.39 -8.11
C TYR A 949 26.98 -17.50 -9.12
N PRO A 950 27.28 -17.46 -10.43
CA PRO A 950 26.26 -17.56 -11.47
C PRO A 950 25.64 -18.95 -11.47
N PHE A 951 24.33 -19.02 -11.25
CA PHE A 951 23.56 -20.27 -11.28
C PHE A 951 22.12 -20.08 -11.73
N LYS A 952 21.41 -19.12 -11.12
CA LYS A 952 20.04 -18.74 -11.52
C LYS A 952 20.08 -17.98 -12.83
N GLN A 953 19.00 -17.99 -13.61
CA GLN A 953 18.87 -16.99 -14.67
C GLN A 953 18.94 -15.58 -14.05
N MET A 954 19.74 -14.72 -14.66
CA MET A 954 20.03 -13.34 -14.27
C MET A 954 20.29 -12.52 -15.54
N GLY A 955 20.37 -11.20 -15.43
CA GLY A 955 20.62 -10.36 -16.60
C GLY A 955 19.59 -10.59 -17.71
N LEU A 956 20.06 -10.69 -18.96
CA LEU A 956 19.26 -10.76 -20.18
C LEU A 956 18.21 -11.86 -20.16
N SER A 957 18.61 -13.12 -19.91
CA SER A 957 17.66 -14.25 -19.91
C SER A 957 16.52 -14.02 -18.92
N HIS A 958 16.85 -13.54 -17.72
CA HIS A 958 15.87 -13.26 -16.68
C HIS A 958 14.97 -12.07 -17.04
N TRP A 959 15.54 -10.94 -17.46
CA TRP A 959 14.75 -9.75 -17.80
C TRP A 959 13.81 -10.00 -18.99
N THR A 960 14.26 -10.75 -19.99
CA THR A 960 13.44 -11.18 -21.12
C THR A 960 12.32 -12.10 -20.66
N SER A 961 12.58 -13.10 -19.80
CA SER A 961 11.54 -13.99 -19.26
C SER A 961 10.47 -13.23 -18.45
N GLN A 962 10.85 -12.14 -17.78
CA GLN A 962 9.93 -11.27 -17.05
C GLN A 962 9.13 -10.33 -17.95
N GLY A 963 9.47 -10.23 -19.25
CA GLY A 963 8.87 -9.27 -20.17
C GLY A 963 9.18 -7.82 -19.78
N ARG A 964 10.38 -7.54 -19.28
CA ARG A 964 10.81 -6.17 -18.94
C ARG A 964 10.98 -5.33 -20.20
N ASP A 965 10.55 -4.07 -20.15
CA ASP A 965 10.63 -3.09 -21.23
C ASP A 965 12.03 -3.06 -21.90
N ILE A 966 12.10 -3.11 -23.24
CA ILE A 966 13.38 -3.21 -23.98
C ILE A 966 14.33 -2.06 -23.67
N ALA A 967 13.84 -0.82 -23.63
CA ALA A 967 14.68 0.34 -23.28
C ALA A 967 15.26 0.21 -21.86
N HIS A 968 14.52 -0.39 -20.93
CA HIS A 968 15.00 -0.65 -19.58
C HIS A 968 16.09 -1.72 -19.58
N ILE A 969 15.93 -2.81 -20.34
CA ILE A 969 16.98 -3.83 -20.54
C ILE A 969 18.23 -3.19 -21.14
N GLN A 970 18.08 -2.43 -22.22
CA GLN A 970 19.18 -1.73 -22.87
C GLN A 970 19.91 -0.80 -21.90
N SER A 971 19.19 -0.10 -21.01
CA SER A 971 19.81 0.73 -19.98
C SER A 971 20.72 -0.04 -19.02
N TYR A 972 20.47 -1.33 -18.76
CA TYR A 972 21.38 -2.17 -17.97
C TYR A 972 22.62 -2.53 -18.77
N LEU A 973 22.46 -2.86 -20.06
CA LEU A 973 23.57 -3.18 -20.95
C LEU A 973 24.49 -1.97 -21.19
N ASP A 974 23.90 -0.79 -21.39
CA ASP A 974 24.65 0.45 -21.56
C ASP A 974 25.47 0.79 -20.30
N ARG A 975 24.92 0.51 -19.12
CA ARG A 975 25.68 0.61 -17.87
C ARG A 975 26.70 -0.50 -17.73
N ALA A 976 26.46 -1.71 -18.23
CA ALA A 976 27.46 -2.76 -18.21
C ALA A 976 28.68 -2.44 -19.09
N ALA A 977 28.46 -1.70 -20.18
CA ALA A 977 29.53 -1.22 -21.06
C ALA A 977 30.45 -0.19 -20.38
N ASP A 978 29.99 0.50 -19.34
CA ASP A 978 30.83 1.41 -18.56
C ASP A 978 31.81 0.67 -17.63
N TRP A 979 31.59 -0.61 -17.32
CA TRP A 979 32.48 -1.38 -16.43
C TRP A 979 33.86 -1.58 -17.06
N ASP A 980 34.93 -1.19 -16.36
CA ASP A 980 36.30 -1.54 -16.78
C ASP A 980 36.62 -2.98 -16.40
N TYR A 981 36.17 -3.41 -15.23
CA TYR A 981 36.39 -4.76 -14.72
C TYR A 981 35.08 -5.38 -14.22
N LEU A 982 34.78 -6.59 -14.69
CA LEU A 982 33.76 -7.48 -14.13
C LEU A 982 34.45 -8.67 -13.46
N ILE A 983 34.28 -8.86 -12.15
CA ILE A 983 34.92 -9.96 -11.41
C ILE A 983 34.17 -11.28 -11.62
N SER A 984 34.91 -12.33 -11.95
CA SER A 984 34.42 -13.70 -12.04
C SER A 984 34.85 -14.51 -10.82
N PRO A 985 33.92 -15.14 -10.08
CA PRO A 985 34.26 -15.92 -8.90
C PRO A 985 34.86 -17.30 -9.21
N ALA A 986 34.66 -17.81 -10.41
CA ALA A 986 35.16 -19.11 -10.86
C ALA A 986 35.19 -19.16 -12.39
N THR A 987 36.06 -19.98 -12.98
CA THR A 987 36.25 -20.01 -14.44
C THR A 987 34.97 -20.43 -15.19
N TYR A 988 34.15 -21.31 -14.62
CA TYR A 988 32.87 -21.70 -15.23
C TYR A 988 31.89 -20.52 -15.37
N GLY A 989 31.98 -19.54 -14.46
CA GLY A 989 31.09 -18.40 -14.37
C GLY A 989 31.40 -17.28 -15.35
N THR A 990 32.62 -17.25 -15.90
CA THR A 990 33.12 -16.20 -16.78
C THR A 990 32.25 -16.01 -18.03
N GLY A 991 31.91 -17.10 -18.72
CA GLY A 991 31.08 -17.07 -19.93
C GLY A 991 29.65 -16.56 -19.66
N PRO A 992 28.91 -17.18 -18.72
CA PRO A 992 27.57 -16.72 -18.36
C PRO A 992 27.52 -15.27 -17.86
N LEU A 993 28.46 -14.83 -17.01
CA LEU A 993 28.50 -13.45 -16.54
C LEU A 993 28.68 -12.45 -17.69
N ALA A 994 29.59 -12.74 -18.63
CA ALA A 994 29.80 -11.89 -19.79
C ALA A 994 28.55 -11.82 -20.68
N HIS A 995 27.93 -12.98 -20.96
CA HIS A 995 26.74 -13.08 -21.79
C HIS A 995 25.52 -12.39 -21.17
N GLU A 996 25.14 -12.76 -19.94
CA GLU A 996 23.89 -12.30 -19.32
C GLU A 996 23.88 -10.78 -19.07
N PHE A 997 25.04 -10.16 -18.89
CA PHE A 997 25.14 -8.71 -18.67
C PHE A 997 25.65 -7.94 -19.90
N GLY A 998 25.87 -8.62 -21.04
CA GLY A 998 26.38 -7.99 -22.26
C GLY A 998 27.73 -7.30 -22.07
N TYR A 999 28.58 -7.83 -21.19
CA TYR A 999 29.89 -7.26 -20.89
C TYR A 999 30.87 -7.53 -22.06
N PRO A 1000 31.48 -6.49 -22.66
CA PRO A 1000 32.22 -6.63 -23.93
C PRO A 1000 33.62 -7.22 -23.77
N HIS A 1001 34.12 -7.38 -22.55
CA HIS A 1001 35.46 -7.88 -22.25
C HIS A 1001 35.40 -9.23 -21.53
N LYS A 1002 36.56 -9.88 -21.34
CA LYS A 1002 36.63 -11.09 -20.52
C LYS A 1002 36.54 -10.69 -19.03
N PRO A 1003 35.60 -11.22 -18.24
CA PRO A 1003 35.60 -11.04 -16.79
C PRO A 1003 36.94 -11.46 -16.16
N LEU A 1004 37.34 -10.75 -15.11
CA LEU A 1004 38.57 -10.98 -14.37
C LEU A 1004 38.42 -12.21 -13.45
N GLU A 1005 39.06 -13.31 -13.83
CA GLU A 1005 39.09 -14.58 -13.10
C GLU A 1005 40.06 -14.50 -11.91
N ILE A 1006 39.55 -14.06 -10.76
CA ILE A 1006 40.36 -13.91 -9.55
C ILE A 1006 39.77 -14.58 -8.30
N GLY A 1007 38.56 -15.15 -8.37
CA GLY A 1007 37.81 -15.56 -7.18
C GLY A 1007 37.11 -14.36 -6.52
N TYR A 1008 36.33 -14.59 -5.46
CA TYR A 1008 35.69 -13.48 -4.76
C TYR A 1008 36.54 -12.94 -3.60
N PRO A 1009 36.84 -11.63 -3.55
CA PRO A 1009 37.52 -11.00 -2.41
C PRO A 1009 36.88 -11.34 -1.04
N ARG A 1010 35.54 -11.41 -0.96
CA ARG A 1010 34.85 -11.74 0.30
C ARG A 1010 35.17 -13.14 0.84
N ASN A 1011 35.66 -14.04 -0.01
CA ASN A 1011 35.94 -15.42 0.35
C ASN A 1011 37.32 -15.62 0.97
N ASP A 1012 38.21 -14.61 0.89
CA ASP A 1012 39.56 -14.71 1.47
C ASP A 1012 39.52 -14.98 2.98
N ILE A 1013 38.45 -14.55 3.66
CA ILE A 1013 38.20 -14.78 5.08
C ILE A 1013 38.19 -16.28 5.47
N PHE A 1014 37.78 -17.18 4.57
CA PHE A 1014 37.76 -18.63 4.84
C PHE A 1014 39.16 -19.25 4.93
N PHE A 1015 40.15 -18.58 4.35
CA PHE A 1015 41.56 -18.96 4.34
C PHE A 1015 42.40 -18.15 5.33
N SER A 1016 41.82 -17.11 5.95
CA SER A 1016 42.50 -16.24 6.90
C SER A 1016 43.11 -17.02 8.08
N PRO A 1017 44.34 -16.67 8.50
CA PRO A 1017 44.93 -17.23 9.73
C PRO A 1017 44.12 -16.88 10.98
N HIS A 1018 43.27 -15.85 10.93
CA HIS A 1018 42.44 -15.39 12.04
C HIS A 1018 41.02 -16.00 12.06
N LYS A 1019 40.68 -16.91 11.13
CA LYS A 1019 39.31 -17.45 11.00
C LYS A 1019 38.73 -18.07 12.29
N ASN A 1020 39.56 -18.69 13.12
CA ASN A 1020 39.12 -19.27 14.41
C ASN A 1020 38.77 -18.19 15.44
N THR A 1021 39.54 -17.10 15.47
CA THR A 1021 39.25 -15.93 16.31
C THR A 1021 37.96 -15.27 15.85
N ILE A 1022 37.79 -15.05 14.55
CA ILE A 1022 36.55 -14.50 13.95
C ILE A 1022 35.35 -15.37 14.34
N THR A 1023 35.45 -16.69 14.13
CA THR A 1023 34.41 -17.67 14.51
C THR A 1023 34.01 -17.52 15.97
N THR A 1024 35.00 -17.45 16.87
CA THR A 1024 34.76 -17.36 18.32
C THR A 1024 34.07 -16.04 18.69
N THR A 1025 34.57 -14.93 18.17
CA THR A 1025 34.00 -13.59 18.41
C THR A 1025 32.58 -13.48 17.86
N THR A 1026 32.31 -13.95 16.65
CA THR A 1026 30.97 -13.93 16.05
C THR A 1026 30.00 -14.79 16.86
N ARG A 1027 30.40 -15.98 17.32
CA ARG A 1027 29.57 -16.83 18.19
C ARG A 1027 29.25 -16.16 19.52
N GLN A 1028 30.23 -15.47 20.12
CA GLN A 1028 30.02 -14.69 21.35
C GLN A 1028 29.02 -13.55 21.15
N ARG A 1029 29.15 -12.78 20.06
CA ARG A 1029 28.21 -11.69 19.71
C ARG A 1029 26.78 -12.19 19.51
N LEU A 1030 26.62 -13.34 18.87
CA LEU A 1030 25.32 -13.97 18.65
C LEU A 1030 24.78 -14.72 19.89
N GLY A 1031 25.50 -14.71 21.02
CA GLY A 1031 25.08 -15.41 22.24
C GLY A 1031 25.09 -16.94 22.12
N ILE A 1032 25.78 -17.49 21.11
CA ILE A 1032 25.86 -18.93 20.84
C ILE A 1032 26.77 -19.58 21.90
N GLN A 1033 26.21 -20.50 22.67
CA GLN A 1033 26.96 -21.16 23.73
C GLN A 1033 28.00 -22.14 23.16
N PRO A 1034 29.13 -22.39 23.86
CA PRO A 1034 30.19 -23.28 23.36
C PRO A 1034 29.74 -24.72 23.06
N HIS A 1035 28.70 -25.21 23.76
CA HIS A 1035 28.15 -26.55 23.58
C HIS A 1035 27.09 -26.63 22.47
N GLN A 1036 26.61 -25.50 21.96
CA GLN A 1036 25.52 -25.48 20.99
C GLN A 1036 26.03 -25.74 19.56
N THR A 1037 25.30 -26.52 18.80
CA THR A 1037 25.49 -26.67 17.35
C THR A 1037 24.67 -25.59 16.63
N ALA A 1038 25.35 -24.71 15.89
CA ALA A 1038 24.71 -23.62 15.15
C ALA A 1038 24.39 -24.04 13.72
N ILE A 1039 23.12 -23.89 13.29
CA ILE A 1039 22.67 -24.24 11.95
C ILE A 1039 22.23 -22.96 11.23
N LEU A 1040 22.88 -22.63 10.12
CA LEU A 1040 22.50 -21.48 9.28
C LEU A 1040 21.38 -21.88 8.32
N TYR A 1041 20.19 -21.31 8.47
CA TYR A 1041 19.10 -21.43 7.51
C TYR A 1041 19.01 -20.17 6.64
N ALA A 1042 19.29 -20.32 5.35
CA ALA A 1042 19.32 -19.18 4.41
C ALA A 1042 18.58 -19.50 3.10
N PRO A 1043 17.23 -19.45 3.10
CA PRO A 1043 16.43 -19.75 1.91
C PRO A 1043 16.45 -18.60 0.90
N THR A 1044 16.30 -18.94 -0.38
CA THR A 1044 16.09 -17.97 -1.46
C THR A 1044 14.63 -17.46 -1.43
N PHE A 1045 14.41 -16.17 -1.71
CA PHE A 1045 13.06 -15.66 -1.98
C PHE A 1045 12.42 -16.36 -3.22
N ARG A 1046 11.09 -16.33 -3.31
CA ARG A 1046 10.35 -16.84 -4.48
C ARG A 1046 9.71 -15.67 -5.23
N ASP A 1047 9.84 -15.64 -6.55
CA ASP A 1047 9.23 -14.60 -7.38
C ASP A 1047 7.71 -14.54 -7.22
N ALA A 1048 7.06 -15.68 -6.99
CA ALA A 1048 5.62 -15.77 -6.69
C ALA A 1048 5.22 -15.08 -5.37
N LEU A 1049 6.19 -14.89 -4.46
CA LEU A 1049 6.02 -14.18 -3.18
C LEU A 1049 6.50 -12.72 -3.26
N SER A 1050 6.92 -12.27 -4.44
CA SER A 1050 7.33 -10.89 -4.68
C SER A 1050 6.12 -9.96 -4.56
N LEU A 1051 6.24 -8.93 -3.73
CA LEU A 1051 5.20 -7.91 -3.58
C LEU A 1051 5.47 -6.72 -4.51
N ASP A 1052 6.75 -6.42 -4.74
CA ASP A 1052 7.29 -5.39 -5.63
C ASP A 1052 8.75 -5.72 -6.03
N ASP A 1053 9.41 -4.83 -6.78
CA ASP A 1053 10.78 -5.05 -7.29
C ASP A 1053 11.85 -5.29 -6.21
N ASN A 1054 11.57 -4.96 -4.95
CA ASN A 1054 12.53 -4.97 -3.85
C ASN A 1054 12.06 -5.74 -2.61
N THR A 1055 10.83 -6.25 -2.56
CA THR A 1055 10.28 -6.94 -1.39
C THR A 1055 9.63 -8.27 -1.73
N ALA A 1056 9.84 -9.28 -0.87
CA ALA A 1056 9.26 -10.61 -1.04
C ALA A 1056 9.01 -11.27 0.31
N ALA A 1057 7.89 -11.98 0.46
CA ALA A 1057 7.60 -12.76 1.67
C ALA A 1057 8.64 -13.89 1.88
N MET A 1058 8.92 -14.19 3.14
CA MET A 1058 9.77 -15.33 3.51
C MET A 1058 9.04 -16.62 3.14
N VAL A 1059 9.77 -17.57 2.56
CA VAL A 1059 9.25 -18.91 2.29
C VAL A 1059 9.12 -19.71 3.59
N ASP A 1060 8.02 -20.48 3.71
CA ASP A 1060 7.61 -21.18 4.93
C ASP A 1060 7.69 -22.71 4.85
N HIS A 1061 8.40 -23.25 3.84
CA HIS A 1061 8.60 -24.70 3.63
C HIS A 1061 9.21 -25.41 4.85
N LEU A 1062 10.06 -24.71 5.62
CA LEU A 1062 10.69 -25.23 6.83
C LEU A 1062 9.90 -24.80 8.07
N ASN A 1063 9.30 -25.77 8.77
CA ASN A 1063 8.62 -25.50 10.03
C ASN A 1063 9.63 -25.30 11.16
N LEU A 1064 9.96 -24.04 11.44
CA LEU A 1064 10.95 -23.66 12.46
C LEU A 1064 10.55 -24.09 13.88
N ASN A 1065 9.25 -24.10 14.20
CA ASN A 1065 8.77 -24.55 15.51
C ASN A 1065 8.96 -26.05 15.71
N GLN A 1066 8.64 -26.84 14.68
CA GLN A 1066 8.91 -28.28 14.72
C GLN A 1066 10.41 -28.55 14.83
N LEU A 1067 11.22 -27.85 14.02
CA LEU A 1067 12.67 -28.01 13.99
C LEU A 1067 13.31 -27.76 15.37
N THR A 1068 12.96 -26.66 16.05
CA THR A 1068 13.53 -26.35 17.37
C THR A 1068 13.02 -27.28 18.47
N THR A 1069 11.76 -27.70 18.40
CA THR A 1069 11.17 -28.63 19.37
C THR A 1069 11.87 -29.99 19.33
N GLU A 1070 12.15 -30.52 18.14
CA GLU A 1070 12.75 -31.85 17.98
C GLU A 1070 14.27 -31.87 18.18
N LEU A 1071 14.98 -30.80 17.78
CA LEU A 1071 16.44 -30.69 17.99
C LEU A 1071 16.80 -30.36 19.45
N GLY A 1072 15.96 -29.60 20.15
CA GLY A 1072 16.17 -29.21 21.54
C GLY A 1072 17.25 -28.12 21.74
N PRO A 1073 17.58 -27.80 23.00
CA PRO A 1073 18.36 -26.61 23.37
C PRO A 1073 19.84 -26.66 22.99
N ASN A 1074 20.37 -27.83 22.63
CA ASN A 1074 21.73 -28.01 22.15
C ASN A 1074 21.95 -27.46 20.73
N TYR A 1075 20.89 -27.02 20.05
CA TYR A 1075 20.96 -26.44 18.73
C TYR A 1075 20.48 -24.99 18.74
N VAL A 1076 21.07 -24.18 17.88
CA VAL A 1076 20.62 -22.82 17.59
C VAL A 1076 20.49 -22.64 16.08
N ILE A 1077 19.37 -22.09 15.64
CA ILE A 1077 19.04 -21.86 14.24
C ILE A 1077 19.26 -20.37 13.92
N LEU A 1078 20.22 -20.08 13.06
CA LEU A 1078 20.48 -18.74 12.55
C LEU A 1078 19.67 -18.57 11.28
N VAL A 1079 18.63 -17.73 11.30
CA VAL A 1079 17.76 -17.50 10.14
C VAL A 1079 18.23 -16.26 9.38
N ARG A 1080 18.71 -16.47 8.15
CA ARG A 1080 19.18 -15.41 7.26
C ARG A 1080 18.21 -15.23 6.10
N GLY A 1081 17.35 -14.22 6.17
CA GLY A 1081 16.53 -13.80 5.04
C GLY A 1081 17.35 -13.20 3.90
N HIS A 1082 16.77 -13.19 2.70
CA HIS A 1082 17.30 -12.43 1.56
C HIS A 1082 17.14 -10.92 1.81
N ALA A 1083 17.90 -10.07 1.10
CA ALA A 1083 17.73 -8.60 1.16
C ALA A 1083 16.29 -8.14 0.88
N PHE A 1084 15.51 -8.94 0.14
CA PHE A 1084 14.11 -8.65 -0.16
C PHE A 1084 13.19 -8.99 1.03
N ASN A 1085 13.55 -9.99 1.83
CA ASN A 1085 12.87 -10.28 3.10
C ASN A 1085 13.24 -9.25 4.16
N ALA A 1086 14.49 -8.76 4.16
CA ALA A 1086 14.97 -7.73 5.08
C ALA A 1086 14.13 -6.45 5.04
N ARG A 1087 13.35 -6.21 3.96
CA ARG A 1087 12.49 -5.04 3.80
C ARG A 1087 11.05 -5.26 4.31
N LEU A 1088 10.72 -6.45 4.78
CA LEU A 1088 9.41 -6.76 5.35
C LEU A 1088 9.33 -6.52 6.86
N PRO A 1089 8.15 -6.10 7.37
CA PRO A 1089 7.90 -6.00 8.81
C PRO A 1089 7.85 -7.34 9.55
N GLN A 1090 7.50 -8.43 8.87
CA GLN A 1090 7.50 -9.77 9.44
C GLN A 1090 8.38 -10.65 8.56
N ARG A 1091 9.51 -11.08 9.10
CA ARG A 1091 10.53 -11.86 8.37
C ARG A 1091 10.50 -13.33 8.74
N ILE A 1092 10.28 -13.61 10.02
CA ILE A 1092 10.17 -14.97 10.55
C ILE A 1092 8.76 -15.14 11.09
N ASN A 1093 8.03 -16.11 10.54
CA ASN A 1093 6.69 -16.46 10.99
C ASN A 1093 6.77 -17.20 12.34
N THR A 1094 6.93 -16.44 13.43
CA THR A 1094 6.98 -16.93 14.81
C THR A 1094 5.70 -16.56 15.57
N HIS A 1095 4.53 -16.76 14.98
CA HIS A 1095 3.24 -16.40 15.62
C HIS A 1095 2.92 -17.16 16.93
N THR A 1096 3.86 -17.86 17.57
CA THR A 1096 3.62 -18.67 18.77
C THR A 1096 4.75 -18.79 19.79
N THR A 1097 5.93 -18.18 19.64
CA THR A 1097 7.05 -18.48 20.55
C THR A 1097 7.33 -17.37 21.56
N THR A 1098 6.65 -17.44 22.70
CA THR A 1098 7.22 -16.97 23.97
C THR A 1098 8.26 -18.01 24.44
N GLY A 1099 9.55 -17.65 24.46
CA GLY A 1099 10.52 -18.33 25.33
C GLY A 1099 11.53 -19.35 24.77
N HIS A 1100 11.88 -19.35 23.48
CA HIS A 1100 12.96 -20.23 22.99
C HIS A 1100 14.19 -19.45 22.49
N HIS A 1101 15.29 -19.52 23.27
CA HIS A 1101 16.64 -18.99 22.94
C HIS A 1101 17.35 -19.72 21.76
N THR A 1102 16.61 -20.40 20.89
CA THR A 1102 17.14 -21.33 19.88
C THR A 1102 16.96 -20.85 18.44
N ILE A 1103 16.31 -19.71 18.19
CA ILE A 1103 16.22 -19.09 16.85
C ILE A 1103 16.74 -17.66 16.95
N ILE A 1104 17.66 -17.30 16.05
CA ILE A 1104 18.23 -15.95 15.96
C ILE A 1104 17.97 -15.45 14.53
N ASP A 1105 17.22 -14.36 14.38
CA ASP A 1105 17.11 -13.66 13.10
C ASP A 1105 18.42 -12.92 12.84
N VAL A 1106 19.23 -13.42 11.90
CA VAL A 1106 20.50 -12.83 11.49
C VAL A 1106 20.39 -12.16 10.12
N THR A 1107 19.18 -11.81 9.67
CA THR A 1107 18.93 -11.17 8.36
C THR A 1107 19.70 -9.86 8.18
N ASP A 1108 19.82 -9.06 9.24
CA ASP A 1108 20.50 -7.77 9.21
C ASP A 1108 21.96 -7.84 9.72
N TYR A 1109 22.48 -9.03 10.02
CA TYR A 1109 23.89 -9.16 10.43
C TYR A 1109 24.81 -8.69 9.28
N PRO A 1110 25.82 -7.84 9.51
CA PRO A 1110 26.55 -7.17 8.42
C PRO A 1110 27.30 -8.10 7.47
N ASP A 1111 27.87 -9.20 7.99
CA ASP A 1111 28.76 -10.06 7.22
C ASP A 1111 28.31 -11.52 7.18
N ILE A 1112 27.93 -11.98 5.98
CA ILE A 1112 27.50 -13.36 5.76
C ILE A 1112 28.64 -14.37 5.90
N ALA A 1113 29.89 -14.00 5.60
CA ALA A 1113 31.01 -14.93 5.67
C ALA A 1113 31.38 -15.25 7.12
N GLU A 1114 31.24 -14.27 8.03
CA GLU A 1114 31.33 -14.50 9.48
C GLU A 1114 30.24 -15.49 9.97
N LEU A 1115 29.01 -15.39 9.48
CA LEU A 1115 27.94 -16.34 9.81
C LEU A 1115 28.23 -17.76 9.29
N CYS A 1116 28.82 -17.88 8.10
CA CYS A 1116 29.29 -19.17 7.56
C CYS A 1116 30.39 -19.78 8.44
N LEU A 1117 31.32 -18.96 8.94
CA LEU A 1117 32.35 -19.40 9.89
C LEU A 1117 31.78 -19.78 11.26
N ALA A 1118 30.79 -19.03 11.77
CA ALA A 1118 30.17 -19.25 13.08
C ALA A 1118 29.24 -20.47 13.16
N SER A 1119 28.67 -20.90 12.03
CA SER A 1119 27.75 -22.05 11.94
C SER A 1119 28.48 -23.38 11.75
N ASP A 1120 27.90 -24.46 12.24
CA ASP A 1120 28.42 -25.82 12.18
C ASP A 1120 27.87 -26.61 10.97
N ALA A 1121 26.71 -26.21 10.44
CA ALA A 1121 26.14 -26.67 9.17
C ALA A 1121 25.15 -25.64 8.60
N ALA A 1122 24.73 -25.83 7.34
CA ALA A 1122 23.73 -24.98 6.71
C ALA A 1122 22.53 -25.77 6.13
N ILE A 1123 21.35 -25.18 6.25
CA ILE A 1123 20.13 -25.53 5.51
C ILE A 1123 19.95 -24.48 4.42
N LEU A 1124 20.13 -24.87 3.18
CA LEU A 1124 20.06 -24.00 2.01
C LEU A 1124 19.00 -24.50 1.03
N ASP A 1125 18.79 -23.76 -0.05
CA ASP A 1125 17.98 -24.18 -1.19
C ASP A 1125 18.73 -23.81 -2.48
N TYR A 1126 18.06 -23.19 -3.44
CA TYR A 1126 18.63 -22.64 -4.66
C TYR A 1126 19.63 -21.48 -4.46
N SER A 1127 19.95 -21.10 -3.22
CA SER A 1127 20.82 -19.97 -2.87
C SER A 1127 22.23 -20.12 -3.44
N SER A 1128 22.80 -19.03 -3.98
CA SER A 1128 24.22 -18.97 -4.38
C SER A 1128 25.16 -19.04 -3.17
N LEU A 1129 24.65 -18.85 -1.95
CA LEU A 1129 25.44 -18.98 -0.73
C LEU A 1129 26.05 -20.38 -0.55
N ARG A 1130 25.50 -21.42 -1.20
CA ARG A 1130 26.07 -22.78 -1.14
C ARG A 1130 27.48 -22.87 -1.71
N PHE A 1131 27.83 -21.99 -2.65
CA PHE A 1131 29.18 -21.93 -3.21
C PHE A 1131 30.16 -21.33 -2.18
N ASP A 1132 29.79 -20.22 -1.54
CA ASP A 1132 30.60 -19.61 -0.49
C ASP A 1132 30.71 -20.54 0.74
N TYR A 1133 29.60 -21.16 1.16
CA TYR A 1133 29.57 -22.06 2.31
C TYR A 1133 30.42 -23.31 2.08
N ALA A 1134 30.53 -23.78 0.83
CA ALA A 1134 31.34 -24.94 0.50
C ALA A 1134 32.84 -24.75 0.87
N LEU A 1135 33.34 -23.51 0.89
CA LEU A 1135 34.72 -23.20 1.29
C LEU A 1135 34.99 -23.46 2.78
N THR A 1136 33.95 -23.56 3.61
CA THR A 1136 34.09 -23.89 5.03
C THR A 1136 34.46 -25.36 5.27
N GLY A 1137 34.21 -26.24 4.29
CA GLY A 1137 34.32 -27.70 4.44
C GLY A 1137 33.26 -28.32 5.37
N LYS A 1138 32.18 -27.60 5.67
CA LYS A 1138 31.13 -28.01 6.62
C LYS A 1138 29.91 -28.59 5.92
N PRO A 1139 29.07 -29.36 6.64
CA PRO A 1139 27.90 -30.04 6.07
C PRO A 1139 26.82 -29.07 5.58
N MET A 1140 26.20 -29.38 4.43
CA MET A 1140 25.05 -28.67 3.88
C MET A 1140 23.88 -29.62 3.64
N ILE A 1141 22.66 -29.15 3.86
CA ILE A 1141 21.40 -29.85 3.61
C ILE A 1141 20.51 -28.94 2.75
N PHE A 1142 19.85 -29.47 1.71
CA PHE A 1142 19.09 -28.65 0.75
C PHE A 1142 17.58 -28.86 0.89
N MET A 1143 16.84 -27.84 1.33
CA MET A 1143 15.37 -27.85 1.45
C MET A 1143 14.72 -27.40 0.13
N VAL A 1144 14.26 -28.36 -0.68
CA VAL A 1144 13.83 -28.12 -2.07
C VAL A 1144 12.50 -28.83 -2.44
N PRO A 1145 11.41 -28.62 -1.67
CA PRO A 1145 10.11 -29.24 -1.96
C PRO A 1145 9.50 -28.79 -3.29
N ASP A 1146 9.94 -27.64 -3.80
CA ASP A 1146 9.41 -26.96 -4.99
C ASP A 1146 10.37 -26.98 -6.19
N LEU A 1147 11.33 -27.92 -6.24
CA LEU A 1147 12.40 -27.93 -7.24
C LEU A 1147 11.88 -27.89 -8.68
N HIS A 1148 10.89 -28.73 -9.00
CA HIS A 1148 10.30 -28.79 -10.35
C HIS A 1148 9.66 -27.46 -10.75
N GLN A 1149 8.87 -26.86 -9.84
CA GLN A 1149 8.23 -25.58 -10.07
C GLN A 1149 9.27 -24.45 -10.21
N TYR A 1150 10.29 -24.44 -9.34
CA TYR A 1150 11.29 -23.38 -9.32
C TYR A 1150 12.13 -23.33 -10.62
N GLN A 1151 12.56 -24.49 -11.10
CA GLN A 1151 13.39 -24.60 -12.31
C GLN A 1151 12.60 -24.36 -13.59
N ASN A 1152 11.37 -24.87 -13.68
CA ASN A 1152 10.65 -24.91 -14.96
C ASN A 1152 9.64 -23.77 -15.13
N GLU A 1153 9.13 -23.18 -14.03
CA GLU A 1153 7.96 -22.30 -14.10
C GLU A 1153 8.21 -20.88 -13.56
N THR A 1154 9.16 -20.69 -12.62
CA THR A 1154 9.29 -19.39 -11.91
C THR A 1154 10.55 -18.59 -12.24
N ARG A 1155 11.75 -19.15 -11.99
CA ARG A 1155 13.02 -18.38 -12.03
C ARG A 1155 13.95 -18.83 -13.14
N GLY A 1156 13.94 -20.12 -13.48
CA GLY A 1156 14.89 -20.73 -14.41
C GLY A 1156 16.30 -20.91 -13.81
N SER A 1157 17.10 -21.78 -14.43
CA SER A 1157 18.49 -22.06 -14.03
C SER A 1157 19.42 -22.14 -15.24
N LEU A 1158 20.65 -21.64 -15.09
CA LEU A 1158 21.71 -21.76 -16.10
C LEU A 1158 22.26 -23.19 -16.19
N TRP A 1159 22.10 -23.97 -15.10
CA TRP A 1159 22.60 -25.34 -14.97
C TRP A 1159 21.58 -26.22 -14.27
N ARG A 1160 21.70 -27.55 -14.44
CA ARG A 1160 20.94 -28.51 -13.61
C ARG A 1160 21.32 -28.32 -12.14
N TYR A 1161 20.33 -28.40 -11.24
CA TYR A 1161 20.52 -28.08 -9.83
C TYR A 1161 21.27 -29.18 -9.08
N GLU A 1162 20.92 -30.44 -9.33
CA GLU A 1162 21.37 -31.60 -8.54
C GLU A 1162 22.91 -31.74 -8.51
N PRO A 1163 23.66 -31.57 -9.63
CA PRO A 1163 25.13 -31.60 -9.60
C PRO A 1163 25.77 -30.45 -8.81
N THR A 1164 25.01 -29.40 -8.51
CA THR A 1164 25.48 -28.20 -7.79
C THR A 1164 25.06 -28.19 -6.31
N ALA A 1165 24.53 -29.31 -5.80
CA ALA A 1165 24.06 -29.46 -4.43
C ALA A 1165 24.83 -30.59 -3.73
N PRO A 1166 26.02 -30.32 -3.14
CA PRO A 1166 26.87 -31.33 -2.50
C PRO A 1166 26.35 -31.77 -1.11
N GLY A 1167 25.11 -32.26 -1.05
CA GLY A 1167 24.42 -32.64 0.18
C GLY A 1167 23.03 -33.26 -0.10
N PRO A 1168 22.33 -33.76 0.94
CA PRO A 1168 21.00 -34.36 0.77
C PRO A 1168 19.95 -33.33 0.33
N LEU A 1169 19.11 -33.75 -0.64
CA LEU A 1169 17.92 -33.02 -1.07
C LEU A 1169 16.74 -33.47 -0.21
N ALA A 1170 16.27 -32.59 0.66
CA ALA A 1170 15.14 -32.79 1.56
C ALA A 1170 13.91 -32.04 1.03
N THR A 1171 12.73 -32.64 1.21
CA THR A 1171 11.45 -32.02 0.83
C THR A 1171 10.55 -31.77 2.04
N THR A 1172 10.92 -32.26 3.23
CA THR A 1172 10.14 -32.08 4.46
C THR A 1172 11.02 -31.65 5.63
N THR A 1173 10.44 -30.97 6.62
CA THR A 1173 11.12 -30.67 7.91
C THR A 1173 11.65 -31.93 8.59
N THR A 1174 10.95 -33.07 8.46
CA THR A 1174 11.36 -34.35 9.07
C THR A 1174 12.66 -34.87 8.44
N ASP A 1175 12.82 -34.73 7.12
CA ASP A 1175 14.06 -35.09 6.44
C ASP A 1175 15.23 -34.22 6.90
N ILE A 1176 14.99 -32.92 7.09
CA ILE A 1176 16.00 -31.99 7.64
C ILE A 1176 16.45 -32.46 9.02
N ILE A 1177 15.52 -32.71 9.93
CA ILE A 1177 15.80 -33.17 11.31
C ILE A 1177 16.61 -34.46 11.32
N LYS A 1178 16.22 -35.45 10.51
CA LYS A 1178 16.94 -36.74 10.38
C LYS A 1178 18.40 -36.55 9.95
N ASN A 1179 18.66 -35.66 8.99
CA ASN A 1179 20.01 -35.39 8.50
C ASN A 1179 20.85 -34.62 9.54
N ILE A 1180 20.24 -33.71 10.32
CA ILE A 1180 20.91 -32.96 11.40
C ILE A 1180 21.30 -33.87 12.57
N HIS A 1181 20.43 -34.81 12.98
CA HIS A 1181 20.80 -35.76 14.03
C HIS A 1181 22.01 -36.65 13.67
N ASN A 1182 22.25 -36.87 12.37
CA ASN A 1182 23.35 -37.69 11.86
C ASN A 1182 24.39 -36.86 11.10
N LEU A 1183 24.58 -35.60 11.46
CA LEU A 1183 25.29 -34.59 10.66
C LEU A 1183 26.68 -35.04 10.14
N GLN A 1184 27.49 -35.68 10.99
CA GLN A 1184 28.81 -36.19 10.61
C GLN A 1184 28.73 -37.30 9.55
N GLN A 1185 27.82 -38.26 9.73
CA GLN A 1185 27.60 -39.33 8.77
C GLN A 1185 27.02 -38.79 7.46
N THR A 1186 26.07 -37.85 7.55
CA THR A 1186 25.50 -37.14 6.41
C THR A 1186 26.63 -36.49 5.60
N HIS A 1187 27.53 -35.73 6.23
CA HIS A 1187 28.66 -35.13 5.54
C HIS A 1187 29.60 -36.15 4.90
N HIS A 1188 29.93 -37.22 5.63
CA HIS A 1188 30.79 -38.28 5.11
C HIS A 1188 30.23 -38.91 3.83
N ASN A 1189 28.92 -39.17 3.78
CA ASN A 1189 28.25 -39.76 2.60
C ASN A 1189 28.36 -38.88 1.33
N TYR A 1190 28.58 -37.58 1.48
CA TYR A 1190 28.66 -36.62 0.37
C TYR A 1190 30.09 -36.12 0.09
N THR A 1191 31.12 -36.71 0.70
CA THR A 1191 32.53 -36.24 0.54
C THR A 1191 32.98 -36.19 -0.93
N ASN A 1192 32.64 -37.20 -1.74
CA ASN A 1192 32.99 -37.22 -3.17
C ASN A 1192 32.25 -36.15 -3.98
N ALA A 1193 30.97 -35.89 -3.64
CA ALA A 1193 30.18 -34.84 -4.27
C ALA A 1193 30.75 -33.45 -3.92
N TYR A 1194 31.18 -33.28 -2.67
CA TYR A 1194 31.81 -32.06 -2.18
C TYR A 1194 33.15 -31.77 -2.90
N GLN A 1195 34.02 -32.78 -3.04
CA GLN A 1195 35.28 -32.65 -3.80
C GLN A 1195 35.04 -32.33 -5.28
N THR A 1196 34.05 -33.00 -5.89
CA THR A 1196 33.63 -32.73 -7.27
C THR A 1196 33.15 -31.28 -7.41
N PHE A 1197 32.29 -30.84 -6.49
CA PHE A 1197 31.77 -29.47 -6.48
C PHE A 1197 32.89 -28.43 -6.34
N HIS A 1198 33.86 -28.65 -5.44
CA HIS A 1198 34.99 -27.74 -5.27
C HIS A 1198 35.86 -27.64 -6.52
N ARG A 1199 36.15 -28.77 -7.17
CA ARG A 1199 36.94 -28.78 -8.42
C ARG A 1199 36.21 -28.04 -9.55
N ASP A 1200 34.90 -28.24 -9.67
CA ASP A 1200 34.14 -27.78 -10.83
C ASP A 1200 33.65 -26.32 -10.68
N PHE A 1201 33.50 -25.82 -9.46
CA PHE A 1201 32.87 -24.51 -9.20
C PHE A 1201 33.67 -23.54 -8.32
N LEU A 1202 34.76 -23.95 -7.67
CA LEU A 1202 35.52 -23.14 -6.69
C LEU A 1202 37.03 -23.16 -6.99
N ASP A 1203 37.40 -23.13 -8.27
CA ASP A 1203 38.77 -23.33 -8.75
C ASP A 1203 39.70 -22.13 -8.49
N LEU A 1204 39.14 -20.95 -8.20
CA LEU A 1204 39.89 -19.70 -8.01
C LEU A 1204 39.99 -19.25 -6.54
N ASP A 1205 39.27 -19.87 -5.61
CA ASP A 1205 39.26 -19.48 -4.19
C ASP A 1205 40.44 -20.11 -3.44
N ASP A 1206 41.48 -19.31 -3.20
CA ASP A 1206 42.74 -19.72 -2.54
C ASP A 1206 43.20 -18.78 -1.42
N GLY A 1207 42.35 -17.80 -1.05
CA GLY A 1207 42.66 -16.80 -0.03
C GLY A 1207 43.41 -15.55 -0.52
N ASN A 1208 43.67 -15.42 -1.83
CA ASN A 1208 44.43 -14.31 -2.39
C ASN A 1208 43.65 -13.51 -3.46
N ALA A 1209 42.32 -13.60 -3.48
CA ALA A 1209 41.49 -12.92 -4.47
C ALA A 1209 41.61 -11.39 -4.37
N THR A 1210 41.62 -10.85 -3.15
CA THR A 1210 41.76 -9.42 -2.89
C THR A 1210 43.15 -8.91 -3.27
N GLN A 1211 44.20 -9.68 -2.99
CA GLN A 1211 45.56 -9.34 -3.41
C GLN A 1211 45.67 -9.25 -4.95
N ARG A 1212 45.14 -10.25 -5.67
CA ARG A 1212 45.10 -10.26 -7.14
C ARG A 1212 44.34 -9.05 -7.69
N LEU A 1213 43.20 -8.71 -7.10
CA LEU A 1213 42.42 -7.52 -7.45
C LEU A 1213 43.27 -6.25 -7.31
N THR A 1214 43.90 -6.06 -6.16
CA THR A 1214 44.71 -4.86 -5.88
C THR A 1214 45.92 -4.75 -6.81
N GLN A 1215 46.64 -5.84 -7.04
CA GLN A 1215 47.78 -5.86 -7.97
C GLN A 1215 47.37 -5.51 -9.41
N THR A 1216 46.20 -5.98 -9.85
CA THR A 1216 45.71 -5.77 -11.22
C THR A 1216 45.24 -4.34 -11.44
N ILE A 1217 44.47 -3.78 -10.50
CA ILE A 1217 43.75 -2.52 -10.69
C ILE A 1217 44.51 -1.33 -10.10
N PHE A 1218 45.16 -1.50 -8.95
CA PHE A 1218 45.78 -0.42 -8.19
C PHE A 1218 47.31 -0.36 -8.35
N GLY A 1219 47.96 -1.46 -8.77
CA GLY A 1219 49.42 -1.55 -8.91
C GLY A 1219 50.05 -0.90 -10.14
N ARG A 1220 49.26 -0.33 -11.08
CA ARG A 1220 49.74 0.12 -12.41
C ARG A 1220 50.16 1.59 -12.54
N GLN A 1221 50.30 2.36 -11.46
CA GLN A 1221 50.63 3.80 -11.55
C GLN A 1221 52.11 4.14 -11.87
N SER A 1222 52.99 3.17 -12.17
CA SER A 1222 54.44 3.44 -12.39
C SER A 1222 54.89 3.60 -13.85
N GLU A 1223 54.02 3.45 -14.85
CA GLU A 1223 54.40 3.66 -16.25
C GLU A 1223 53.62 4.85 -16.84
N ALA A 1224 54.18 6.05 -16.68
CA ALA A 1224 53.81 7.18 -17.53
C ALA A 1224 54.19 6.83 -18.98
N PRO A 1225 53.37 7.17 -20.00
CA PRO A 1225 53.76 6.97 -21.38
C PRO A 1225 54.99 7.85 -21.67
N GLU A 1226 56.08 7.27 -22.17
CA GLU A 1226 57.15 8.06 -22.79
C GLU A 1226 56.55 8.83 -23.98
N SER A 1227 56.66 10.16 -23.87
CA SER A 1227 56.39 11.26 -24.82
C SER A 1227 55.93 10.94 -26.24
#